data_AF-A0AAN8KFB6-F1
#
_entry.id   AF-A0AAN8KFB6-F1
#
_cell.length_a   1.000
_cell.length_b   1.000
_cell.length_c   1.000
_cell.angle_alpha   90.00
_cell.angle_beta   90.00
_cell.angle_gamma   90.00
#
_symmetry.space_group_name_H-M   'P 1'
#
loop_
_entity.id
_entity.type
_entity.pdbx_description
1 polymer ?
#
loop_
_entity_poly.entity_id
_entity_poly.type
_entity_poly.pdbx_seq_one_letter_code
_entity_poly.pdbx_strand_id
1 'polypeptide(L)'
;MALSAAEKMRRYRMNRDRDPQKRTQYLEKEKLRNSSRRANIIDMSRRDKKSQRSKWREIKRKQRQKLKDVEQLMTPPMSPNEDQPIPGPSRQRQQARRRREERKASQRKVDLQKKLTVEKKRIEMLRKRIQRNKNKTMTGEGTPRTRTNRTMKYSSLKTVRKTLLFHNVLMDQLRNSYKQSSKKYKRSFSQTLAGKVLQKYRMRTHAEKSLRIKTRTNLKTRTCLIRRTKQKIQNFFERDDNSRITSGKKETVTFRKVRKQKRLLTDNVRNLFRKFQSENPNCHMSLTSFRRMKPFWIWKATEYERGTCLCKIHNNFRLVTEKLHSLHVLNDSNPDNVVKKIACDINNKTCMYGECQKCCDYELNISDKDQNQTVSWLHWTHMRVKREIKNCGVKDVFITTKKEESGYLSDLVQSFQDQIPKFKRHFYNMKNQFLHYRNIHRDLNDKECILHVDFAENYQGKLDSEIQAMHFGASKTQITLHTGILYTKDCHKTFCTVSDSLEHGPAAIWAHLLPLLKDVRKEAPSIDTIHFYSDGPTSQYRQKGNFYHFSSLPFTLGFKHLDWNYFESGHGKGAPDGIGGALKRRADDIVRCGTSIADAATFVSKLEEAKTSVKLFLINENDIQAIEKLKKFSSLDPVPGTMRIHQVISESPHTMYYRDVSCSCTHISPCKNHECNRFMFPEKRSRVKL
;
A
#
# COMPACT_ATOMS: atom_id res chain seq x y z
N MET A 1 -54.16 18.29 -36.15
CA MET A 1 -52.88 18.88 -35.69
C MET A 1 -51.71 18.05 -36.22
N ALA A 2 -50.73 18.67 -36.87
CA ALA A 2 -49.56 17.96 -37.38
C ALA A 2 -48.71 17.44 -36.21
N LEU A 3 -48.48 16.12 -36.16
CA LEU A 3 -47.66 15.50 -35.11
C LEU A 3 -46.24 16.06 -35.13
N SER A 4 -45.71 16.36 -33.95
CA SER A 4 -44.31 16.78 -33.81
C SER A 4 -43.35 15.69 -34.28
N ALA A 5 -42.14 16.07 -34.70
CA ALA A 5 -41.11 15.10 -35.11
C ALA A 5 -40.77 14.10 -33.98
N ALA A 6 -40.85 14.56 -32.72
CA ALA A 6 -40.65 13.72 -31.54
C ALA A 6 -41.77 12.68 -31.37
N GLU A 7 -43.03 13.05 -31.61
CA GLU A 7 -44.17 12.13 -31.55
C GLU A 7 -44.17 11.13 -32.71
N LYS A 8 -43.81 11.56 -33.92
CA LYS A 8 -43.62 10.65 -35.06
C LYS A 8 -42.58 9.58 -34.73
N MET A 9 -41.47 9.98 -34.10
CA MET A 9 -40.43 9.05 -33.64
C MET A 9 -40.90 8.13 -32.50
N ARG A 10 -41.70 8.60 -31.54
CA ARG A 10 -42.28 7.73 -30.49
C ARG A 10 -43.22 6.69 -31.09
N ARG A 11 -44.12 7.10 -31.99
CA ARG A 11 -45.05 6.17 -32.66
C ARG A 11 -44.31 5.15 -33.52
N TYR A 12 -43.25 5.55 -34.22
CA TYR A 12 -42.38 4.62 -34.94
C TYR A 12 -41.74 3.58 -34.00
N ARG A 13 -41.20 4.00 -32.84
CA ARG A 13 -40.62 3.08 -31.86
C ARG A 13 -41.65 2.11 -31.28
N MET A 14 -42.84 2.61 -30.91
CA MET A 14 -43.94 1.77 -30.44
C MET A 14 -44.36 0.75 -31.50
N ASN A 15 -44.52 1.16 -32.76
CA ASN A 15 -44.90 0.25 -33.85
C ASN A 15 -43.82 -0.78 -34.16
N ARG A 16 -42.53 -0.40 -34.06
CA ARG A 16 -41.41 -1.33 -34.20
C ARG A 16 -41.39 -2.37 -33.07
N ASP A 17 -41.61 -1.93 -31.83
CA ASP A 17 -41.52 -2.80 -30.66
C ASP A 17 -42.75 -3.71 -30.46
N ARG A 18 -43.84 -3.42 -31.18
CA ARG A 18 -45.05 -4.26 -31.25
C ARG A 18 -44.88 -5.52 -32.10
N ASP A 19 -43.90 -5.54 -33.01
CA ASP A 19 -43.58 -6.68 -33.88
C ASP A 19 -42.25 -7.33 -33.41
N PRO A 20 -42.30 -8.55 -32.83
CA PRO A 20 -41.12 -9.22 -32.28
C PRO A 20 -39.99 -9.46 -33.29
N GLN A 21 -40.33 -9.72 -34.56
CA GLN A 21 -39.33 -9.95 -35.61
C GLN A 21 -38.63 -8.66 -36.04
N LYS A 22 -39.38 -7.55 -36.15
CA LYS A 22 -38.76 -6.24 -36.44
C LYS A 22 -37.90 -5.72 -35.29
N ARG A 23 -38.31 -5.99 -34.05
CA ARG A 23 -37.54 -5.61 -32.86
C ARG A 23 -36.21 -6.36 -32.78
N THR A 24 -36.21 -7.67 -33.04
CA THR A 24 -34.98 -8.50 -33.03
C THR A 24 -34.03 -8.08 -34.15
N GLN A 25 -34.50 -7.89 -35.39
CA GLN A 25 -33.67 -7.38 -36.49
C GLN A 25 -33.10 -5.97 -36.21
N TYR A 26 -33.88 -5.11 -35.56
CA TYR A 26 -33.39 -3.79 -35.14
C TYR A 26 -32.27 -3.90 -34.10
N LEU A 27 -32.46 -4.73 -33.06
CA LEU A 27 -31.47 -4.94 -32.00
C LEU A 27 -30.18 -5.58 -32.54
N GLU A 28 -30.29 -6.48 -33.52
CA GLU A 28 -29.14 -7.11 -34.16
C GLU A 28 -28.34 -6.14 -35.02
N LYS A 29 -29.02 -5.29 -35.81
CA LYS A 29 -28.39 -4.16 -36.52
C LYS A 29 -27.76 -3.16 -35.55
N GLU A 30 -28.35 -2.93 -34.39
CA GLU A 30 -27.81 -2.04 -33.36
C GLU A 30 -26.58 -2.63 -32.65
N LYS A 31 -26.57 -3.95 -32.38
CA LYS A 31 -25.39 -4.70 -31.92
C LYS A 31 -24.24 -4.61 -32.93
N LEU A 32 -24.50 -4.78 -34.22
CA LEU A 32 -23.49 -4.66 -35.28
C LEU A 32 -22.91 -3.23 -35.38
N ARG A 33 -23.78 -2.20 -35.24
CA ARG A 33 -23.36 -0.79 -35.19
C ARG A 33 -22.57 -0.45 -33.93
N ASN A 34 -22.88 -1.05 -32.79
CA ASN A 34 -22.12 -0.84 -31.54
C ASN A 34 -20.78 -1.58 -31.56
N SER A 35 -20.71 -2.77 -32.15
CA SER A 35 -19.46 -3.51 -32.36
C SER A 35 -18.47 -2.70 -33.23
N SER A 36 -18.94 -2.17 -34.36
CA SER A 36 -18.13 -1.32 -35.26
C SER A 36 -17.69 0.02 -34.65
N ARG A 37 -18.42 0.56 -33.65
CA ARG A 37 -18.02 1.75 -32.88
C ARG A 37 -17.01 1.47 -31.77
N ARG A 38 -16.90 0.22 -31.30
CA ARG A 38 -16.03 -0.22 -30.19
C ARG A 38 -14.70 -0.83 -30.64
N ALA A 39 -14.28 -0.62 -31.89
CA ALA A 39 -12.92 -1.00 -32.30
C ALA A 39 -11.89 -0.25 -31.45
N ASN A 40 -11.04 -0.98 -30.72
CA ASN A 40 -9.98 -0.41 -29.92
C ASN A 40 -9.02 0.36 -30.83
N ILE A 41 -8.57 1.55 -30.39
CA ILE A 41 -7.69 2.39 -31.21
C ILE A 41 -6.43 1.63 -31.63
N ILE A 42 -5.99 0.65 -30.84
CA ILE A 42 -4.77 -0.13 -31.07
C ILE A 42 -4.89 -0.97 -32.36
N ASP A 43 -6.09 -1.46 -32.66
CA ASP A 43 -6.34 -2.41 -33.76
C ASP A 43 -6.67 -1.71 -35.09
N MET A 44 -6.78 -0.39 -35.09
CA MET A 44 -7.06 0.41 -36.28
C MET A 44 -5.80 0.69 -37.13
N SER A 45 -5.98 0.87 -38.44
CA SER A 45 -4.91 1.29 -39.35
C SER A 45 -4.34 2.67 -38.94
N ARG A 46 -3.10 2.98 -39.31
CA ARG A 46 -2.49 4.30 -39.02
C ARG A 46 -3.30 5.47 -39.59
N ARG A 47 -3.97 5.28 -40.73
CA ARG A 47 -4.80 6.31 -41.38
C ARG A 47 -6.09 6.55 -40.59
N ASP A 48 -6.70 5.47 -40.11
CA ASP A 48 -7.94 5.53 -39.33
C ASP A 48 -7.69 6.06 -37.91
N LYS A 49 -6.57 5.70 -37.28
CA LYS A 49 -6.09 6.31 -36.01
C LYS A 49 -6.00 7.82 -36.12
N LYS A 50 -5.50 8.35 -37.25
CA LYS A 50 -5.39 9.79 -37.50
C LYS A 50 -6.78 10.43 -37.66
N SER A 51 -7.67 9.79 -38.40
CA SER A 51 -9.07 10.22 -38.60
C SER A 51 -9.86 10.24 -37.29
N GLN A 52 -9.79 9.16 -36.50
CA GLN A 52 -10.46 9.03 -35.19
C GLN A 52 -9.97 10.10 -34.20
N ARG A 53 -8.65 10.33 -34.13
CA ARG A 53 -8.07 11.39 -33.30
C ARG A 53 -8.48 12.79 -33.78
N SER A 54 -8.63 13.00 -35.09
CA SER A 54 -9.15 14.26 -35.63
C SER A 54 -10.59 14.50 -35.19
N LYS A 55 -11.45 13.48 -35.30
CA LYS A 55 -12.84 13.55 -34.82
C LYS A 55 -12.91 13.84 -33.31
N TRP A 56 -12.08 13.22 -32.49
CA TRP A 56 -12.04 13.50 -31.04
C TRP A 56 -11.59 14.91 -30.72
N ARG A 57 -10.59 15.45 -31.44
CA ARG A 57 -10.17 16.85 -31.29
C ARG A 57 -11.30 17.79 -31.68
N GLU A 58 -12.04 17.49 -32.74
CA GLU A 58 -13.17 18.28 -33.19
C GLU A 58 -14.34 18.23 -32.21
N ILE A 59 -14.68 17.07 -31.66
CA ILE A 59 -15.69 16.92 -30.60
C ILE A 59 -15.30 17.73 -29.37
N LYS A 60 -14.05 17.61 -28.91
CA LYS A 60 -13.54 18.37 -27.76
C LYS A 60 -13.51 19.87 -28.05
N ARG A 61 -13.23 20.29 -29.29
CA ARG A 61 -13.34 21.68 -29.74
C ARG A 61 -14.79 22.15 -29.65
N LYS A 62 -15.74 21.40 -30.20
CA LYS A 62 -17.19 21.71 -30.14
C LYS A 62 -17.71 21.76 -28.70
N GLN A 63 -17.22 20.90 -27.81
CA GLN A 63 -17.61 20.89 -26.40
C GLN A 63 -17.08 22.12 -25.64
N ARG A 64 -15.84 22.54 -25.94
CA ARG A 64 -15.28 23.80 -25.45
C ARG A 64 -15.98 25.02 -26.05
N GLN A 65 -16.37 24.94 -27.32
CA GLN A 65 -17.18 25.96 -27.99
C GLN A 65 -18.51 26.11 -27.26
N LYS A 66 -19.26 25.01 -27.04
CA LYS A 66 -20.51 25.02 -26.27
C LYS A 66 -20.37 25.61 -24.87
N LEU A 67 -19.27 25.33 -24.17
CA LEU A 67 -19.00 25.93 -22.86
C LEU A 67 -18.79 27.45 -22.97
N LYS A 68 -18.07 27.92 -24.00
CA LYS A 68 -17.92 29.36 -24.31
C LYS A 68 -19.22 30.01 -24.80
N ASP A 69 -20.03 29.28 -25.56
CA ASP A 69 -21.31 29.76 -26.09
C ASP A 69 -22.34 29.88 -24.95
N VAL A 70 -22.27 29.01 -23.93
CA VAL A 70 -23.03 29.14 -22.66
C VAL A 70 -22.55 30.33 -21.82
N GLU A 71 -21.25 30.64 -21.87
CA GLU A 71 -20.65 31.81 -21.22
C GLU A 71 -20.98 33.14 -21.96
N GLN A 72 -21.23 33.08 -23.28
CA GLN A 72 -21.62 34.22 -24.13
C GLN A 72 -23.13 34.46 -24.23
N LEU A 73 -23.98 33.57 -23.68
CA LEU A 73 -25.43 33.69 -23.63
C LEU A 73 -25.96 34.74 -22.62
N MET A 74 -25.09 35.59 -22.05
CA MET A 74 -25.45 36.84 -21.35
C MET A 74 -25.50 38.08 -22.27
N THR A 75 -25.54 37.92 -23.60
CA THR A 75 -25.85 39.03 -24.54
C THR A 75 -26.52 38.51 -25.83
N PRO A 76 -27.50 39.22 -26.43
CA PRO A 76 -28.33 38.69 -27.53
C PRO A 76 -27.68 38.76 -28.94
N PRO A 77 -28.22 38.03 -29.94
CA PRO A 77 -27.54 37.65 -31.19
C PRO A 77 -28.05 38.37 -32.47
N MET A 78 -27.45 38.08 -33.63
CA MET A 78 -28.07 38.20 -34.98
C MET A 78 -27.72 37.03 -35.92
N SER A 79 -28.63 36.74 -36.87
CA SER A 79 -28.84 35.47 -37.61
C SER A 79 -28.52 35.55 -39.15
N PRO A 80 -29.00 34.66 -40.07
CA PRO A 80 -28.25 33.56 -40.73
C PRO A 80 -28.36 33.55 -42.30
N ASN A 81 -27.92 32.49 -43.01
CA ASN A 81 -28.65 31.92 -44.18
C ASN A 81 -28.05 30.62 -44.81
N GLU A 82 -28.95 29.89 -45.50
CA GLU A 82 -28.91 28.50 -46.03
C GLU A 82 -28.50 28.38 -47.52
N ASP A 83 -28.27 27.15 -48.04
CA ASP A 83 -28.95 26.64 -49.28
C ASP A 83 -28.52 25.22 -49.75
N GLN A 84 -29.43 24.54 -50.48
CA GLN A 84 -29.41 23.15 -50.99
C GLN A 84 -29.16 23.02 -52.54
N PRO A 85 -28.91 21.80 -53.11
CA PRO A 85 -28.67 21.59 -54.56
C PRO A 85 -29.66 20.65 -55.30
N ILE A 86 -29.69 20.69 -56.66
CA ILE A 86 -30.51 19.85 -57.58
C ILE A 86 -29.67 19.29 -58.77
N PRO A 87 -30.01 18.12 -59.40
CA PRO A 87 -29.15 17.27 -60.26
C PRO A 87 -29.49 17.24 -61.78
N GLY A 88 -28.78 16.44 -62.61
CA GLY A 88 -28.90 16.38 -64.09
C GLY A 88 -29.05 14.99 -64.78
N PRO A 89 -29.13 14.89 -66.14
CA PRO A 89 -29.36 13.64 -66.91
C PRO A 89 -28.21 13.29 -67.93
N SER A 90 -27.83 12.02 -68.21
CA SER A 90 -28.36 10.90 -69.05
C SER A 90 -27.44 10.55 -70.26
N ARG A 91 -27.49 9.30 -70.73
CA ARG A 91 -26.34 8.37 -70.95
C ARG A 91 -25.79 8.21 -72.38
N GLN A 92 -26.39 8.78 -73.42
CA GLN A 92 -25.93 8.57 -74.81
C GLN A 92 -24.66 9.35 -75.20
N ARG A 93 -24.35 10.48 -74.54
CA ARG A 93 -23.08 11.23 -74.73
C ARG A 93 -21.82 10.49 -74.22
N GLN A 94 -21.98 9.42 -73.45
CA GLN A 94 -20.85 8.79 -72.75
C GLN A 94 -20.00 7.89 -73.67
N GLN A 95 -20.58 7.23 -74.68
CA GLN A 95 -19.84 6.26 -75.51
C GLN A 95 -18.96 6.93 -76.57
N ALA A 96 -19.42 8.01 -77.23
CA ALA A 96 -18.61 8.76 -78.19
C ALA A 96 -17.42 9.48 -77.52
N ARG A 97 -17.61 9.94 -76.27
CA ARG A 97 -16.55 10.54 -75.46
C ARG A 97 -15.45 9.52 -75.11
N ARG A 98 -15.82 8.27 -74.83
CA ARG A 98 -14.89 7.21 -74.41
C ARG A 98 -13.81 6.92 -75.47
N ARG A 99 -14.20 6.75 -76.73
CA ARG A 99 -13.24 6.47 -77.84
C ARG A 99 -12.28 7.65 -78.10
N ARG A 100 -12.74 8.89 -77.95
CA ARG A 100 -11.88 10.09 -78.04
C ARG A 100 -10.91 10.20 -76.85
N GLU A 101 -11.35 9.82 -75.66
CA GLU A 101 -10.50 9.80 -74.46
C GLU A 101 -9.44 8.71 -74.54
N GLU A 102 -9.73 7.54 -75.11
CA GLU A 102 -8.76 6.45 -75.28
C GLU A 102 -7.59 6.84 -76.20
N ARG A 103 -7.85 7.47 -77.36
CA ARG A 103 -6.78 7.97 -78.24
C ARG A 103 -5.93 9.04 -77.56
N LYS A 104 -6.56 10.00 -76.86
CA LYS A 104 -5.84 11.00 -76.07
C LYS A 104 -5.01 10.37 -74.95
N ALA A 105 -5.51 9.30 -74.33
CA ALA A 105 -4.79 8.57 -73.29
C ALA A 105 -3.54 7.87 -73.84
N SER A 106 -3.62 7.24 -75.01
CA SER A 106 -2.45 6.63 -75.67
C SER A 106 -1.38 7.66 -76.03
N GLN A 107 -1.74 8.80 -76.62
CA GLN A 107 -0.78 9.87 -76.94
C GLN A 107 -0.11 10.41 -75.65
N ARG A 108 -0.91 10.67 -74.60
CA ARG A 108 -0.41 11.10 -73.30
C ARG A 108 0.53 10.09 -72.66
N LYS A 109 0.31 8.79 -72.85
CA LYS A 109 1.18 7.73 -72.33
C LYS A 109 2.57 7.80 -72.95
N VAL A 110 2.67 8.03 -74.26
CA VAL A 110 3.94 8.17 -74.98
C VAL A 110 4.68 9.43 -74.52
N ASP A 111 3.98 10.57 -74.43
CA ASP A 111 4.58 11.82 -73.96
C ASP A 111 5.03 11.74 -72.49
N LEU A 112 4.26 11.05 -71.64
CA LEU A 112 4.64 10.79 -70.25
C LEU A 112 5.87 9.89 -70.17
N GLN A 113 6.01 8.89 -71.04
CA GLN A 113 7.22 8.05 -71.09
C GLN A 113 8.46 8.87 -71.47
N LYS A 114 8.35 9.76 -72.46
CA LYS A 114 9.45 10.68 -72.83
C LYS A 114 9.80 11.64 -71.69
N LYS A 115 8.81 12.20 -70.99
CA LYS A 115 9.07 13.05 -69.81
C LYS A 115 9.70 12.26 -68.66
N LEU A 116 9.28 11.02 -68.46
CA LEU A 116 9.79 10.14 -67.40
C LEU A 116 11.25 9.74 -67.64
N THR A 117 11.70 9.57 -68.89
CA THR A 117 13.12 9.31 -69.18
C THR A 117 14.00 10.54 -68.93
N VAL A 118 13.54 11.74 -69.30
CA VAL A 118 14.23 13.00 -69.00
C VAL A 118 14.32 13.23 -67.49
N GLU A 119 13.22 13.06 -66.76
CA GLU A 119 13.21 13.20 -65.31
C GLU A 119 14.07 12.15 -64.60
N LYS A 120 14.11 10.90 -65.10
CA LYS A 120 15.06 9.89 -64.58
C LYS A 120 16.52 10.33 -64.71
N LYS A 121 16.93 10.86 -65.87
CA LYS A 121 18.29 11.41 -66.06
C LYS A 121 18.55 12.59 -65.12
N ARG A 122 17.56 13.47 -64.94
CA ARG A 122 17.66 14.62 -64.03
C ARG A 122 17.80 14.20 -62.57
N ILE A 123 17.04 13.19 -62.15
CA ILE A 123 17.12 12.59 -60.81
C ILE A 123 18.51 11.97 -60.58
N GLU A 124 19.08 11.28 -61.57
CA GLU A 124 20.41 10.68 -61.42
C GLU A 124 21.51 11.74 -61.26
N MET A 125 21.46 12.81 -62.06
CA MET A 125 22.36 13.95 -61.91
C MET A 125 22.22 14.61 -60.53
N LEU A 126 20.98 14.84 -60.09
CA LEU A 126 20.71 15.40 -58.76
C LEU A 126 21.15 14.46 -57.64
N ARG A 127 21.01 13.14 -57.79
CA ARG A 127 21.53 12.14 -56.84
C ARG A 127 23.05 12.20 -56.74
N LYS A 128 23.77 12.23 -57.87
CA LYS A 128 25.24 12.36 -57.87
C LYS A 128 25.68 13.69 -57.23
N ARG A 129 24.96 14.79 -57.47
CA ARG A 129 25.22 16.10 -56.84
C ARG A 129 24.92 16.08 -55.34
N ILE A 130 23.80 15.49 -54.93
CA ILE A 130 23.42 15.30 -53.52
C ILE A 130 24.43 14.39 -52.84
N GLN A 131 24.97 13.37 -53.49
CA GLN A 131 25.97 12.48 -52.89
C GLN A 131 27.31 13.20 -52.66
N ARG A 132 27.76 14.01 -53.62
CA ARG A 132 28.94 14.89 -53.44
C ARG A 132 28.70 15.92 -52.34
N ASN A 133 27.52 16.54 -52.32
CA ASN A 133 27.16 17.50 -51.27
C ASN A 133 26.95 16.84 -49.91
N LYS A 134 26.41 15.61 -49.85
CA LYS A 134 26.30 14.79 -48.63
C LYS A 134 27.68 14.42 -48.12
N ASN A 135 28.63 14.04 -48.98
CA ASN A 135 30.00 13.80 -48.54
C ASN A 135 30.69 15.09 -48.03
N LYS A 136 30.38 16.25 -48.63
CA LYS A 136 30.77 17.59 -48.11
C LYS A 136 30.08 17.97 -46.79
N THR A 137 28.84 17.55 -46.54
CA THR A 137 28.03 17.94 -45.36
C THR A 137 28.07 16.92 -44.20
N MET A 138 28.32 15.63 -44.47
CA MET A 138 28.43 14.57 -43.47
C MET A 138 29.73 14.61 -42.65
N THR A 139 30.79 15.23 -43.16
CA THR A 139 32.03 15.47 -42.40
C THR A 139 32.01 16.81 -41.66
N GLY A 140 31.19 17.79 -42.08
CA GLY A 140 31.01 19.11 -41.46
C GLY A 140 32.26 20.02 -41.43
N GLU A 141 33.44 19.43 -41.54
CA GLU A 141 34.75 20.05 -41.52
C GLU A 141 35.39 19.80 -42.88
N GLY A 142 35.72 20.87 -43.61
CA GLY A 142 36.41 20.75 -44.90
C GLY A 142 37.72 19.96 -44.79
N THR A 143 38.29 19.58 -45.94
CA THR A 143 39.66 19.04 -46.02
C THR A 143 40.66 19.93 -45.26
N PRO A 144 41.80 19.40 -44.78
CA PRO A 144 42.82 20.21 -44.09
C PRO A 144 43.20 21.49 -44.84
N ARG A 145 43.23 21.43 -46.18
CA ARG A 145 43.46 22.58 -47.06
C ARG A 145 42.31 23.59 -47.05
N THR A 146 41.06 23.15 -47.04
CA THR A 146 39.92 24.07 -46.92
C THR A 146 39.79 24.68 -45.53
N ARG A 147 40.15 23.97 -44.44
CA ARG A 147 40.21 24.56 -43.09
C ARG A 147 41.29 25.64 -43.03
N THR A 148 42.49 25.32 -43.51
CA THR A 148 43.61 26.28 -43.56
C THR A 148 43.25 27.52 -44.36
N ASN A 149 42.61 27.36 -45.53
CA ASN A 149 42.18 28.49 -46.35
C ASN A 149 41.03 29.29 -45.72
N ARG A 150 40.15 28.67 -44.92
CA ARG A 150 39.11 29.40 -44.17
C ARG A 150 39.72 30.25 -43.06
N THR A 151 40.72 29.74 -42.36
CA THR A 151 41.42 30.48 -41.31
C THR A 151 42.29 31.61 -41.88
N MET A 152 42.92 31.38 -43.03
CA MET A 152 43.79 32.35 -43.72
C MET A 152 43.03 33.16 -44.78
N LYS A 153 41.89 33.75 -44.43
CA LYS A 153 41.04 34.47 -45.40
C LYS A 153 41.65 35.80 -45.90
N TYR A 154 42.62 36.37 -45.18
CA TYR A 154 43.19 37.71 -45.45
C TYR A 154 44.72 37.83 -45.28
N SER A 155 45.50 36.74 -45.30
CA SER A 155 46.97 36.82 -45.10
C SER A 155 47.75 35.97 -46.12
N SER A 156 48.81 36.53 -46.70
CA SER A 156 49.55 35.99 -47.86
C SER A 156 50.88 35.30 -47.52
N LEU A 157 51.26 35.20 -46.23
CA LEU A 157 52.54 34.61 -45.83
C LEU A 157 52.55 33.08 -46.03
N LYS A 158 53.38 32.60 -46.98
CA LYS A 158 53.51 31.18 -47.35
C LYS A 158 53.91 30.30 -46.15
N THR A 159 54.76 30.78 -45.25
CA THR A 159 55.27 30.05 -44.08
C THR A 159 54.18 29.73 -43.06
N VAL A 160 53.32 30.71 -42.78
CA VAL A 160 52.18 30.55 -41.86
C VAL A 160 51.16 29.59 -42.44
N ARG A 161 50.90 29.68 -43.76
CA ARG A 161 50.00 28.75 -44.45
C ARG A 161 50.50 27.32 -44.38
N LYS A 162 51.80 27.08 -44.56
CA LYS A 162 52.40 25.75 -44.48
C LYS A 162 52.30 25.18 -43.07
N THR A 163 52.53 26.00 -42.04
CA THR A 163 52.44 25.60 -40.63
C THR A 163 51.00 25.24 -40.20
N LEU A 164 50.02 26.07 -40.59
CA LEU A 164 48.61 25.78 -40.30
C LEU A 164 48.09 24.57 -41.08
N LEU A 165 48.56 24.38 -42.32
CA LEU A 165 48.25 23.17 -43.08
C LEU A 165 48.83 21.93 -42.41
N PHE A 166 50.09 21.99 -41.98
CA PHE A 166 50.75 20.92 -41.24
C PHE A 166 49.99 20.57 -39.96
N HIS A 167 49.60 21.57 -39.17
CA HIS A 167 48.78 21.38 -37.97
C HIS A 167 47.47 20.64 -38.29
N ASN A 168 46.71 21.12 -39.27
CA ASN A 168 45.42 20.52 -39.62
C ASN A 168 45.55 19.09 -40.16
N VAL A 169 46.59 18.81 -40.94
CA VAL A 169 46.88 17.46 -41.46
C VAL A 169 47.27 16.52 -40.33
N LEU A 170 48.19 16.94 -39.46
CA LEU A 170 48.64 16.14 -38.33
C LEU A 170 47.49 15.78 -37.38
N MET A 171 46.61 16.75 -37.09
CA MET A 171 45.46 16.51 -36.22
C MET A 171 44.45 15.53 -36.83
N ASP A 172 44.21 15.59 -38.14
CA ASP A 172 43.34 14.63 -38.82
C ASP A 172 43.99 13.23 -38.87
N GLN A 173 45.31 13.14 -39.06
CA GLN A 173 46.04 11.86 -39.03
C GLN A 173 45.98 11.23 -37.63
N LEU A 174 46.32 11.98 -36.57
CA LEU A 174 46.25 11.52 -35.19
C LEU A 174 44.83 11.08 -34.80
N ARG A 175 43.81 11.81 -35.27
CA ARG A 175 42.40 11.47 -35.06
C ARG A 175 42.05 10.13 -35.73
N ASN A 176 42.49 9.90 -36.95
CA ASN A 176 42.23 8.65 -37.67
C ASN A 176 42.98 7.47 -37.05
N SER A 177 44.26 7.65 -36.71
CA SER A 177 45.04 6.66 -35.97
C SER A 177 44.40 6.33 -34.63
N TYR A 178 43.91 7.31 -33.87
CA TYR A 178 43.18 7.08 -32.62
C TYR A 178 41.88 6.29 -32.84
N LYS A 179 41.11 6.54 -33.91
CA LYS A 179 39.88 5.79 -34.18
C LYS A 179 40.16 4.31 -34.44
N GLN A 180 41.16 4.02 -35.26
CA GLN A 180 41.49 2.68 -35.74
C GLN A 180 42.30 1.83 -34.73
N SER A 181 42.87 2.43 -33.69
CA SER A 181 43.78 1.73 -32.76
C SER A 181 43.10 1.00 -31.59
N SER A 182 43.87 0.10 -30.95
CA SER A 182 43.44 -0.76 -29.84
C SER A 182 43.19 0.00 -28.53
N LYS A 183 42.48 -0.63 -27.57
CA LYS A 183 42.15 -0.01 -26.27
C LYS A 183 43.38 0.41 -25.46
N LYS A 184 44.50 -0.33 -25.55
CA LYS A 184 45.76 -0.03 -24.84
C LYS A 184 46.39 1.26 -25.39
N TYR A 185 46.47 1.38 -26.71
CA TYR A 185 46.98 2.58 -27.37
C TYR A 185 46.10 3.81 -27.08
N LYS A 186 44.78 3.66 -27.12
CA LYS A 186 43.83 4.73 -26.76
C LYS A 186 44.03 5.25 -25.33
N ARG A 187 44.39 4.37 -24.38
CA ARG A 187 44.68 4.75 -22.99
C ARG A 187 46.01 5.50 -22.87
N SER A 188 47.06 5.00 -23.52
CA SER A 188 48.38 5.66 -23.56
C SER A 188 48.28 7.05 -24.20
N PHE A 189 47.59 7.15 -25.33
CA PHE A 189 47.36 8.42 -26.04
C PHE A 189 46.58 9.44 -25.20
N SER A 190 45.60 8.97 -24.43
CA SER A 190 44.85 9.83 -23.50
C SER A 190 45.72 10.35 -22.34
N GLN A 191 46.73 9.59 -21.90
CA GLN A 191 47.69 10.04 -20.88
C GLN A 191 48.65 11.08 -21.44
N THR A 192 49.10 10.93 -22.69
CA THR A 192 49.94 11.93 -23.37
C THR A 192 49.21 13.28 -23.49
N LEU A 193 47.92 13.27 -23.80
CA LEU A 193 47.10 14.49 -23.84
C LEU A 193 46.87 15.14 -22.46
N ALA A 194 47.03 14.37 -21.38
CA ALA A 194 46.98 14.86 -20.01
C ALA A 194 48.35 15.29 -19.46
N GLY A 195 49.38 15.37 -20.32
CA GLY A 195 50.74 15.76 -19.94
C GLY A 195 50.86 17.23 -19.49
N LYS A 196 51.92 17.50 -18.69
CA LYS A 196 52.15 18.79 -18.03
C LYS A 196 52.28 19.98 -19.00
N VAL A 197 52.82 19.78 -20.20
CA VAL A 197 53.04 20.85 -21.20
C VAL A 197 51.71 21.43 -21.71
N LEU A 198 50.77 20.59 -22.13
CA LEU A 198 49.46 21.05 -22.59
C LEU A 198 48.65 21.72 -21.49
N GLN A 199 48.88 21.31 -20.23
CA GLN A 199 48.26 21.93 -19.06
C GLN A 199 48.88 23.30 -18.75
N LYS A 200 50.21 23.44 -18.84
CA LYS A 200 50.94 24.71 -18.65
C LYS A 200 50.42 25.81 -19.57
N TYR A 201 50.24 25.49 -20.86
CA TYR A 201 49.76 26.44 -21.87
C TYR A 201 48.22 26.47 -22.01
N ARG A 202 47.46 25.81 -21.12
CA ARG A 202 45.98 25.77 -21.13
C ARG A 202 45.34 25.28 -22.44
N MET A 203 46.08 24.53 -23.27
CA MET A 203 45.63 24.04 -24.58
C MET A 203 44.97 22.65 -24.52
N ARG A 204 44.85 22.05 -23.34
CA ARG A 204 44.28 20.70 -23.17
C ARG A 204 42.86 20.56 -23.73
N THR A 205 41.95 21.47 -23.37
CA THR A 205 40.56 21.43 -23.84
C THR A 205 40.47 21.69 -25.35
N HIS A 206 41.37 22.53 -25.88
CA HIS A 206 41.48 22.77 -27.31
C HIS A 206 41.96 21.50 -28.05
N ALA A 207 43.00 20.83 -27.54
CA ALA A 207 43.49 19.58 -28.10
C ALA A 207 42.45 18.44 -28.04
N GLU A 208 41.74 18.30 -26.92
CA GLU A 208 40.67 17.30 -26.75
C GLU A 208 39.49 17.56 -27.72
N LYS A 209 39.10 18.82 -27.93
CA LYS A 209 38.08 19.21 -28.92
C LYS A 209 38.55 18.96 -30.34
N SER A 210 39.78 19.36 -30.67
CA SER A 210 40.37 19.18 -32.00
C SER A 210 40.57 17.70 -32.36
N LEU A 211 40.86 16.83 -31.39
CA LEU A 211 40.98 15.38 -31.60
C LEU A 211 39.65 14.62 -31.40
N ARG A 212 38.63 15.26 -30.79
CA ARG A 212 37.31 14.71 -30.45
C ARG A 212 37.38 13.50 -29.50
N ILE A 213 38.28 13.56 -28.51
CA ILE A 213 38.49 12.49 -27.53
C ILE A 213 37.85 12.90 -26.20
N LYS A 214 37.06 12.01 -25.57
CA LYS A 214 36.49 12.21 -24.23
C LYS A 214 37.32 11.44 -23.20
N THR A 215 38.20 12.11 -22.47
CA THR A 215 38.88 11.50 -21.32
C THR A 215 37.87 11.25 -20.20
N ARG A 216 37.68 9.99 -19.80
CA ARG A 216 36.84 9.63 -18.63
C ARG A 216 37.61 9.95 -17.35
N THR A 217 37.21 11.00 -16.62
CA THR A 217 37.66 11.18 -15.24
C THR A 217 36.95 10.18 -14.31
N ASN A 218 37.54 9.87 -13.15
CA ASN A 218 37.17 8.82 -12.17
C ASN A 218 35.70 8.85 -11.69
N LEU A 219 34.76 8.34 -12.48
CA LEU A 219 33.33 8.26 -12.13
C LEU A 219 32.94 7.04 -11.25
N LYS A 220 33.78 5.99 -11.18
CA LYS A 220 33.43 4.74 -10.47
C LYS A 220 33.50 4.83 -8.94
N THR A 221 34.39 5.65 -8.38
CA THR A 221 34.56 5.77 -6.91
C THR A 221 33.45 6.60 -6.26
N ARG A 222 32.95 7.67 -6.92
CA ARG A 222 31.85 8.51 -6.41
C ARG A 222 30.51 7.75 -6.30
N THR A 223 30.21 6.81 -7.19
CA THR A 223 28.93 6.09 -7.18
C THR A 223 28.80 5.09 -6.04
N CYS A 224 29.90 4.46 -5.61
CA CYS A 224 29.90 3.49 -4.52
C CYS A 224 29.67 4.14 -3.14
N LEU A 225 30.31 5.29 -2.89
CA LEU A 225 30.14 6.05 -1.64
C LEU A 225 28.71 6.57 -1.47
N ILE A 226 28.10 7.09 -2.54
CA ILE A 226 26.72 7.56 -2.54
C ILE A 226 25.75 6.42 -2.25
N ARG A 227 26.00 5.22 -2.79
CA ARG A 227 25.16 4.04 -2.54
C ARG A 227 25.19 3.61 -1.08
N ARG A 228 26.38 3.52 -0.47
CA ARG A 228 26.54 3.17 0.96
C ARG A 228 25.87 4.19 1.87
N THR A 229 26.04 5.48 1.57
CA THR A 229 25.44 6.58 2.35
C THR A 229 23.91 6.54 2.28
N LYS A 230 23.36 6.29 1.09
CA LYS A 230 21.91 6.16 0.91
C LYS A 230 21.32 5.00 1.71
N GLN A 231 22.02 3.87 1.78
CA GLN A 231 21.55 2.71 2.53
C GLN A 231 21.58 2.94 4.04
N LYS A 232 22.61 3.63 4.57
CA LYS A 232 22.64 4.06 5.98
C LYS A 232 21.46 4.96 6.33
N ILE A 233 21.14 5.93 5.47
CA ILE A 233 20.00 6.84 5.65
C ILE A 233 18.67 6.07 5.61
N GLN A 234 18.54 5.12 4.68
CA GLN A 234 17.35 4.28 4.60
C GLN A 234 17.16 3.48 5.88
N ASN A 235 18.20 2.78 6.35
CA ASN A 235 18.14 2.00 7.58
C ASN A 235 17.79 2.88 8.78
N PHE A 236 18.34 4.10 8.88
CA PHE A 236 18.04 5.05 9.95
C PHE A 236 16.55 5.43 9.97
N PHE A 237 15.97 5.75 8.81
CA PHE A 237 14.55 6.10 8.74
C PHE A 237 13.62 4.90 8.89
N GLU A 238 14.06 3.68 8.57
CA GLU A 238 13.26 2.46 8.73
C GLU A 238 13.15 1.97 10.18
N ARG A 239 13.96 2.50 11.11
CA ARG A 239 13.82 2.21 12.53
C ARG A 239 12.51 2.79 13.08
N ASP A 240 11.87 2.03 13.98
CA ASP A 240 10.55 2.35 14.52
C ASP A 240 10.55 3.60 15.43
N ASP A 241 11.70 3.98 15.97
CA ASP A 241 11.90 5.22 16.74
C ASP A 241 11.85 6.49 15.86
N ASN A 242 12.23 6.38 14.58
CA ASN A 242 12.33 7.50 13.64
C ASN A 242 11.18 7.54 12.62
N SER A 243 10.52 6.41 12.36
CA SER A 243 9.26 6.35 11.63
C SER A 243 8.39 5.19 12.05
N ARG A 244 7.06 5.38 12.12
CA ARG A 244 6.07 4.34 12.42
C ARG A 244 5.43 3.80 11.15
N ILE A 245 5.17 2.50 11.08
CA ILE A 245 4.38 1.91 9.98
C ILE A 245 2.89 2.20 10.17
N THR A 246 2.16 2.43 9.08
CA THR A 246 0.70 2.61 9.17
C THR A 246 -0.04 1.32 8.85
N SER A 247 -1.21 1.10 9.48
CA SER A 247 -2.01 -0.12 9.36
C SER A 247 -3.20 0.00 8.38
N GLY A 248 -3.47 1.21 7.87
CA GLY A 248 -4.64 1.48 7.05
C GLY A 248 -4.60 0.85 5.65
N LYS A 249 -5.75 0.33 5.21
CA LYS A 249 -5.88 -0.38 3.93
C LYS A 249 -5.50 0.48 2.71
N LYS A 250 -5.85 1.77 2.74
CA LYS A 250 -5.59 2.73 1.65
C LYS A 250 -4.21 3.39 1.73
N GLU A 251 -3.39 3.06 2.72
CA GLU A 251 -2.14 3.78 3.04
C GLU A 251 -0.90 3.10 2.46
N THR A 252 -0.91 2.87 1.13
CA THR A 252 0.25 2.33 0.41
C THR A 252 0.74 3.31 -0.64
N VAL A 253 2.06 3.42 -0.80
CA VAL A 253 2.68 4.31 -1.78
C VAL A 253 3.36 3.48 -2.86
N THR A 254 3.05 3.78 -4.13
CA THR A 254 3.66 3.10 -5.28
C THR A 254 4.54 4.09 -6.02
N PHE A 255 5.81 3.77 -6.18
CA PHE A 255 6.74 4.55 -6.99
C PHE A 255 7.58 3.60 -7.84
N ARG A 256 7.67 3.86 -9.14
CA ARG A 256 8.42 3.03 -10.11
C ARG A 256 8.08 1.53 -10.04
N LYS A 257 6.77 1.20 -10.01
CA LYS A 257 6.24 -0.18 -9.92
C LYS A 257 6.56 -0.94 -8.63
N VAL A 258 7.17 -0.29 -7.63
CA VAL A 258 7.39 -0.87 -6.31
C VAL A 258 6.35 -0.29 -5.35
N ARG A 259 5.48 -1.15 -4.82
CA ARG A 259 4.47 -0.80 -3.82
C ARG A 259 5.01 -1.10 -2.42
N LYS A 260 4.94 -0.12 -1.52
CA LYS A 260 5.36 -0.25 -0.11
C LYS A 260 4.29 0.34 0.81
N GLN A 261 4.16 -0.23 2.01
CA GLN A 261 3.31 0.32 3.06
C GLN A 261 3.85 1.69 3.49
N LYS A 262 2.96 2.66 3.70
CA LYS A 262 3.36 4.00 4.13
C LYS A 262 3.95 3.92 5.55
N ARG A 263 5.05 4.65 5.78
CA ARG A 263 5.60 4.90 7.12
C ARG A 263 5.55 6.40 7.40
N LEU A 264 5.24 6.80 8.62
CA LEU A 264 5.14 8.20 9.03
C LEU A 264 6.31 8.56 9.93
N LEU A 265 6.93 9.70 9.69
CA LEU A 265 7.97 10.22 10.57
C LEU A 265 7.42 10.50 11.96
N THR A 266 8.19 10.14 12.99
CA THR A 266 7.86 10.40 14.40
C THR A 266 8.14 11.84 14.80
N ASP A 267 9.13 12.48 14.16
CA ASP A 267 9.53 13.87 14.41
C ASP A 267 9.87 14.60 13.09
N ASN A 268 10.09 15.91 13.15
CA ASN A 268 10.51 16.74 12.03
C ASN A 268 11.86 16.28 11.47
N VAL A 269 11.98 16.27 10.14
CA VAL A 269 13.21 15.90 9.41
C VAL A 269 14.43 16.70 9.86
N ARG A 270 14.26 17.93 10.36
CA ARG A 270 15.36 18.72 10.95
C ARG A 270 15.91 18.09 12.24
N ASN A 271 15.05 17.63 13.15
CA ASN A 271 15.46 17.01 14.40
C ASN A 271 16.06 15.62 14.15
N LEU A 272 15.42 14.83 13.29
CA LEU A 272 15.95 13.54 12.85
C LEU A 272 17.31 13.67 12.15
N PHE A 273 17.57 14.79 11.46
CA PHE A 273 18.88 15.06 10.88
C PHE A 273 19.94 15.35 11.94
N ARG A 274 19.62 16.10 13.01
CA ARG A 274 20.55 16.31 14.13
C ARG A 274 20.86 14.98 14.82
N LYS A 275 19.84 14.15 15.06
CA LYS A 275 19.99 12.78 15.61
C LYS A 275 20.84 11.90 14.69
N PHE A 276 20.64 11.98 13.38
CA PHE A 276 21.46 11.25 12.42
C PHE A 276 22.93 11.69 12.44
N GLN A 277 23.19 12.99 12.59
CA GLN A 277 24.55 13.54 12.70
C GLN A 277 25.23 13.14 14.00
N SER A 278 24.50 13.10 15.13
CA SER A 278 25.05 12.63 16.40
C SER A 278 25.38 11.13 16.37
N GLU A 279 24.55 10.31 15.71
CA GLU A 279 24.81 8.87 15.56
C GLU A 279 25.88 8.54 14.50
N ASN A 280 26.13 9.45 13.55
CA ASN A 280 27.08 9.23 12.46
C ASN A 280 28.00 10.44 12.26
N PRO A 281 28.94 10.71 13.19
CA PRO A 281 29.82 11.88 13.13
C PRO A 281 30.66 11.93 11.84
N ASN A 282 31.07 10.76 11.35
CA ASN A 282 31.92 10.60 10.17
C ASN A 282 31.19 10.84 8.83
N CYS A 283 29.89 11.14 8.86
CA CYS A 283 29.07 11.35 7.67
C CYS A 283 28.68 12.83 7.51
N HIS A 284 29.61 13.65 7.02
CA HIS A 284 29.32 15.06 6.73
C HIS A 284 28.38 15.20 5.53
N MET A 285 27.16 15.66 5.80
CA MET A 285 26.11 15.81 4.82
C MET A 285 25.28 17.04 5.15
N SER A 286 24.73 17.72 4.14
CA SER A 286 23.79 18.81 4.34
C SER A 286 22.35 18.32 4.55
N LEU A 287 21.55 19.07 5.30
CA LEU A 287 20.12 18.80 5.49
C LEU A 287 19.37 18.61 4.16
N THR A 288 19.73 19.37 3.13
CA THR A 288 19.14 19.28 1.79
C THR A 288 19.44 17.94 1.13
N SER A 289 20.67 17.44 1.28
CA SER A 289 21.07 16.13 0.75
C SER A 289 20.37 14.99 1.50
N PHE A 290 20.25 15.11 2.82
CA PHE A 290 19.52 14.16 3.67
C PHE A 290 18.03 14.05 3.27
N ARG A 291 17.36 15.20 3.07
CA ARG A 291 15.97 15.26 2.58
C ARG A 291 15.80 14.56 1.23
N ARG A 292 16.73 14.77 0.30
CA ARG A 292 16.68 14.17 -1.05
C ARG A 292 16.91 12.66 -1.03
N MET A 293 17.69 12.16 -0.07
CA MET A 293 18.00 10.74 0.06
C MET A 293 16.97 9.96 0.88
N LYS A 294 15.97 10.62 1.47
CA LYS A 294 14.83 10.00 2.18
C LYS A 294 14.05 9.04 1.27
N PRO A 295 13.72 7.81 1.75
CA PRO A 295 12.88 6.88 1.00
C PRO A 295 11.48 7.41 0.68
N PHE A 296 10.92 7.00 -0.46
CA PHE A 296 9.66 7.55 -0.98
C PHE A 296 8.41 7.08 -0.20
N TRP A 297 8.48 5.95 0.50
CA TRP A 297 7.37 5.40 1.29
C TRP A 297 7.31 5.97 2.72
N ILE A 298 8.23 6.88 3.07
CA ILE A 298 8.29 7.53 4.39
C ILE A 298 7.75 8.96 4.23
N TRP A 299 6.68 9.30 4.93
CA TRP A 299 5.90 10.54 4.77
C TRP A 299 5.84 11.35 6.07
N LYS A 300 5.53 12.64 5.95
CA LYS A 300 5.15 13.45 7.11
C LYS A 300 3.71 13.12 7.47
N ALA A 301 3.40 13.15 8.77
CA ALA A 301 2.04 13.01 9.26
C ALA A 301 1.14 14.15 8.72
N THR A 302 -0.08 13.81 8.29
CA THR A 302 -1.17 14.69 7.81
C THR A 302 -2.37 14.59 8.77
N GLU A 303 -3.34 15.50 8.67
CA GLU A 303 -4.49 15.62 9.58
C GLU A 303 -5.37 14.34 9.65
N TYR A 304 -5.39 13.56 8.56
CA TYR A 304 -6.03 12.24 8.46
C TYR A 304 -5.29 11.12 9.23
N GLU A 305 -4.03 11.35 9.65
CA GLU A 305 -3.12 10.36 10.25
C GLU A 305 -3.02 10.51 11.78
N ARG A 306 -4.11 11.01 12.37
CA ARG A 306 -4.40 11.01 13.81
C ARG A 306 -4.10 9.62 14.40
N GLY A 307 -3.57 9.56 15.62
CA GLY A 307 -3.35 8.28 16.31
C GLY A 307 -4.69 7.54 16.49
N THR A 308 -4.94 6.55 15.64
CA THR A 308 -6.12 5.68 15.71
C THR A 308 -5.77 4.43 16.52
N CYS A 309 -6.74 3.95 17.32
CA CYS A 309 -6.59 2.74 18.15
C CYS A 309 -5.45 2.79 19.17
N LEU A 310 -5.32 3.92 19.89
CA LEU A 310 -4.41 4.02 21.03
C LEU A 310 -4.94 3.23 22.23
N CYS A 311 -4.03 2.64 23.00
CA CYS A 311 -4.40 2.06 24.30
C CYS A 311 -4.88 3.17 25.25
N LYS A 312 -6.08 2.99 25.81
CA LYS A 312 -6.70 3.94 26.75
C LYS A 312 -5.83 4.20 27.97
N ILE A 313 -5.25 3.13 28.55
CA ILE A 313 -4.40 3.22 29.75
C ILE A 313 -3.15 4.06 29.44
N HIS A 314 -2.47 3.77 28.33
CA HIS A 314 -1.30 4.55 27.91
C HIS A 314 -1.64 6.00 27.57
N ASN A 315 -2.76 6.24 26.88
CA ASN A 315 -3.12 7.59 26.49
C ASN A 315 -3.56 8.43 27.68
N ASN A 316 -4.35 7.88 28.61
CA ASN A 316 -4.76 8.61 29.81
C ASN A 316 -3.55 8.96 30.69
N PHE A 317 -2.67 7.99 30.95
CA PHE A 317 -1.47 8.24 31.74
C PHE A 317 -0.54 9.25 31.06
N ARG A 318 -0.43 9.21 29.73
CA ARG A 318 0.28 10.23 28.94
C ARG A 318 -0.33 11.62 29.10
N LEU A 319 -1.65 11.76 29.01
CA LEU A 319 -2.30 13.07 29.12
C LEU A 319 -2.10 13.69 30.51
N VAL A 320 -2.15 12.87 31.56
CA VAL A 320 -1.89 13.29 32.94
C VAL A 320 -0.42 13.67 33.14
N THR A 321 0.53 12.85 32.67
CA THR A 321 1.98 13.13 32.77
C THR A 321 2.38 14.38 31.98
N GLU A 322 1.86 14.57 30.76
CA GLU A 322 2.09 15.79 29.98
C GLU A 322 1.57 17.04 30.71
N LYS A 323 0.41 16.96 31.37
CA LYS A 323 -0.14 18.07 32.14
C LYS A 323 0.70 18.36 33.39
N LEU A 324 1.06 17.34 34.17
CA LEU A 324 1.92 17.48 35.35
C LEU A 324 3.30 18.05 34.98
N HIS A 325 3.87 17.65 33.83
CA HIS A 325 5.10 18.22 33.31
C HIS A 325 4.93 19.69 32.90
N SER A 326 3.81 20.06 32.27
CA SER A 326 3.52 21.46 31.91
C SER A 326 3.38 22.38 33.13
N LEU A 327 2.96 21.82 34.26
CA LEU A 327 2.90 22.50 35.55
C LEU A 327 4.23 22.42 36.31
N HIS A 328 5.30 21.90 35.70
CA HIS A 328 6.63 21.66 36.28
C HIS A 328 6.64 20.73 37.50
N VAL A 329 5.63 19.87 37.67
CA VAL A 329 5.53 18.92 38.80
C VAL A 329 6.38 17.68 38.53
N LEU A 330 6.37 17.24 37.27
CA LEU A 330 7.22 16.16 36.78
C LEU A 330 8.34 16.73 35.91
N ASN A 331 9.52 16.11 36.00
CA ASN A 331 10.68 16.45 35.17
C ASN A 331 10.63 15.83 33.76
N ASP A 332 9.76 14.85 33.53
CA ASP A 332 9.60 14.18 32.25
C ASP A 332 8.13 14.16 31.81
N SER A 333 7.90 14.41 30.52
CA SER A 333 6.57 14.26 29.90
C SER A 333 6.35 12.86 29.31
N ASN A 334 7.36 11.99 29.32
CA ASN A 334 7.27 10.65 28.73
C ASN A 334 6.88 9.60 29.81
N PRO A 335 5.70 8.96 29.69
CA PRO A 335 5.26 7.86 30.54
C PRO A 335 6.32 6.80 30.88
N ASP A 336 7.09 6.38 29.88
CA ASP A 336 8.05 5.29 30.04
C ASP A 336 9.22 5.72 30.93
N ASN A 337 9.65 6.98 30.82
CA ASN A 337 10.70 7.54 31.67
C ASN A 337 10.21 7.72 33.10
N VAL A 338 8.95 8.18 33.25
CA VAL A 338 8.32 8.34 34.56
C VAL A 338 8.25 6.99 35.29
N VAL A 339 7.81 5.92 34.62
CA VAL A 339 7.79 4.58 35.24
C VAL A 339 9.18 4.07 35.58
N LYS A 340 10.20 4.32 34.74
CA LYS A 340 11.59 3.93 35.06
C LYS A 340 12.14 4.63 36.29
N LYS A 341 11.66 5.83 36.63
CA LYS A 341 12.05 6.55 37.85
C LYS A 341 11.30 6.05 39.08
N ILE A 342 10.05 5.63 38.90
CA ILE A 342 9.18 5.16 40.00
C ILE A 342 9.50 3.70 40.38
N ALA A 343 9.74 2.83 39.40
CA ALA A 343 9.97 1.41 39.63
C ALA A 343 11.46 1.12 39.89
N CYS A 344 11.76 0.27 40.89
CA CYS A 344 13.12 -0.22 41.15
C CYS A 344 13.69 -1.02 39.98
N ASP A 345 12.88 -1.92 39.40
CA ASP A 345 13.22 -2.68 38.20
C ASP A 345 11.97 -2.91 37.34
N ILE A 346 12.01 -2.41 36.11
CA ILE A 346 10.94 -2.55 35.12
C ILE A 346 10.76 -3.98 34.58
N ASN A 347 11.75 -4.86 34.79
CA ASN A 347 11.72 -6.25 34.38
C ASN A 347 11.29 -7.19 35.52
N ASN A 348 11.12 -6.68 36.74
CA ASN A 348 10.71 -7.49 37.87
C ASN A 348 9.19 -7.39 38.07
N LYS A 349 8.51 -8.55 38.07
CA LYS A 349 7.07 -8.66 38.30
C LYS A 349 6.66 -8.02 39.63
N THR A 350 7.32 -8.34 40.74
CA THR A 350 6.92 -7.87 42.08
C THR A 350 6.97 -6.34 42.17
N CYS A 351 7.98 -5.73 41.57
CA CYS A 351 8.14 -4.28 41.47
C CYS A 351 7.02 -3.63 40.64
N MET A 352 6.69 -4.21 39.49
CA MET A 352 5.69 -3.66 38.57
C MET A 352 4.25 -3.94 39.00
N TYR A 353 4.04 -4.96 39.83
CA TYR A 353 2.74 -5.31 40.42
C TYR A 353 2.44 -4.54 41.72
N GLY A 354 3.42 -3.82 42.28
CA GLY A 354 3.25 -3.04 43.51
C GLY A 354 3.49 -3.84 44.80
N GLU A 355 4.08 -5.03 44.70
CA GLU A 355 4.39 -5.92 45.83
C GLU A 355 5.81 -5.67 46.39
N CYS A 356 6.53 -4.68 45.84
CA CYS A 356 7.89 -4.35 46.25
C CYS A 356 7.89 -3.31 47.37
N GLN A 357 8.45 -3.67 48.52
CA GLN A 357 8.57 -2.82 49.72
C GLN A 357 9.30 -1.48 49.50
N LYS A 358 10.09 -1.34 48.42
CA LYS A 358 10.86 -0.11 48.15
C LYS A 358 10.10 0.94 47.33
N CYS A 359 9.14 0.52 46.51
CA CYS A 359 8.45 1.41 45.57
C CYS A 359 6.93 1.18 45.51
N CYS A 360 6.37 0.43 46.46
CA CYS A 360 4.93 0.26 46.62
C CYS A 360 4.27 1.59 47.03
N ASP A 361 4.93 2.34 47.92
CA ASP A 361 4.40 3.56 48.53
C ASP A 361 4.97 4.82 47.86
N TYR A 362 5.18 4.76 46.54
CA TYR A 362 5.65 5.95 45.81
C TYR A 362 4.60 7.04 45.88
N GLU A 363 4.95 8.16 46.51
CA GLU A 363 4.15 9.38 46.51
C GLU A 363 4.91 10.50 45.81
N LEU A 364 4.15 11.32 45.08
CA LEU A 364 4.66 12.42 44.28
C LEU A 364 4.64 13.67 45.15
N ASN A 365 5.82 14.13 45.53
CA ASN A 365 5.97 15.29 46.41
C ASN A 365 5.54 16.58 45.67
N ILE A 366 4.59 17.29 46.25
CA ILE A 366 4.04 18.57 45.76
C ILE A 366 4.13 19.69 46.80
N SER A 367 4.97 19.55 47.84
CA SER A 367 5.06 20.50 48.95
C SER A 367 5.40 21.93 48.52
N ASP A 368 6.13 22.09 47.42
CA ASP A 368 6.57 23.40 46.91
C ASP A 368 5.53 24.09 46.01
N LYS A 369 4.27 23.61 45.96
CA LYS A 369 3.24 24.10 45.02
C LYS A 369 1.90 24.36 45.66
N ASP A 370 1.17 25.28 45.03
CA ASP A 370 -0.22 25.58 45.38
C ASP A 370 -1.13 24.42 44.97
N GLN A 371 -1.56 23.64 45.96
CA GLN A 371 -2.44 22.48 45.77
C GLN A 371 -3.84 22.90 45.30
N ASN A 372 -4.26 24.13 45.62
CA ASN A 372 -5.57 24.69 45.26
C ASN A 372 -5.55 25.39 43.89
N GLN A 373 -4.44 25.31 43.15
CA GLN A 373 -4.39 25.77 41.77
C GLN A 373 -5.45 25.02 40.94
N THR A 374 -6.31 25.77 40.25
CA THR A 374 -7.30 25.17 39.34
C THR A 374 -6.63 24.72 38.04
N VAL A 375 -6.92 23.47 37.66
CA VAL A 375 -6.31 22.80 36.52
C VAL A 375 -7.36 22.06 35.72
N SER A 376 -7.33 22.19 34.40
CA SER A 376 -8.06 21.30 33.49
C SER A 376 -7.14 20.29 32.82
N TRP A 377 -7.59 19.03 32.74
CA TRP A 377 -6.91 17.96 32.03
C TRP A 377 -7.87 17.10 31.22
N LEU A 378 -7.32 16.42 30.22
CA LEU A 378 -8.07 15.57 29.31
C LEU A 378 -7.86 14.11 29.64
N HIS A 379 -8.93 13.31 29.55
CA HIS A 379 -8.84 11.86 29.73
C HIS A 379 -9.95 11.14 28.94
N TRP A 380 -9.73 9.88 28.59
CA TRP A 380 -10.74 9.02 28.00
C TRP A 380 -11.54 8.30 29.07
N THR A 381 -12.87 8.38 29.00
CA THR A 381 -13.79 7.72 29.92
C THR A 381 -14.92 6.98 29.18
N HIS A 382 -15.58 6.04 29.86
CA HIS A 382 -16.78 5.39 29.34
C HIS A 382 -18.00 6.07 29.93
N MET A 383 -18.88 6.58 29.07
CA MET A 383 -20.15 7.14 29.48
C MET A 383 -21.29 6.21 29.09
N ARG A 384 -22.21 5.97 30.02
CA ARG A 384 -23.50 5.35 29.71
C ARG A 384 -24.39 6.40 29.07
N VAL A 385 -24.75 6.18 27.81
CA VAL A 385 -25.68 7.03 27.08
C VAL A 385 -26.89 6.19 26.71
N LYS A 386 -28.06 6.63 27.17
CA LYS A 386 -29.35 6.08 26.74
C LYS A 386 -29.53 6.37 25.26
N ARG A 387 -29.58 5.33 24.42
CA ARG A 387 -29.93 5.45 23.02
C ARG A 387 -31.20 4.67 22.75
N GLU A 388 -32.11 5.33 22.05
CA GLU A 388 -33.33 4.70 21.56
C GLU A 388 -32.98 3.90 20.30
N ILE A 389 -33.08 2.57 20.41
CA ILE A 389 -32.83 1.67 19.29
C ILE A 389 -34.19 1.28 18.73
N LYS A 390 -34.41 1.57 17.44
CA LYS A 390 -35.64 1.16 16.74
C LYS A 390 -35.88 -0.34 16.98
N ASN A 391 -37.08 -0.66 17.47
CA ASN A 391 -37.58 -2.02 17.78
C ASN A 391 -37.09 -2.68 19.08
N CYS A 392 -36.33 -2.01 19.96
CA CYS A 392 -35.87 -2.61 21.23
C CYS A 392 -35.95 -1.69 22.46
N GLY A 393 -36.58 -0.51 22.34
CA GLY A 393 -36.65 0.49 23.40
C GLY A 393 -35.32 1.22 23.67
N VAL A 394 -35.28 1.95 24.78
CA VAL A 394 -34.09 2.68 25.24
C VAL A 394 -33.11 1.69 25.86
N LYS A 395 -31.93 1.52 25.25
CA LYS A 395 -30.82 0.75 25.84
C LYS A 395 -29.68 1.67 26.24
N ASP A 396 -29.07 1.35 27.38
CA ASP A 396 -27.83 1.98 27.80
C ASP A 396 -26.68 1.49 26.92
N VAL A 397 -26.09 2.40 26.15
CA VAL A 397 -24.91 2.12 25.32
C VAL A 397 -23.71 2.79 25.97
N PHE A 398 -22.63 2.03 26.16
CA PHE A 398 -21.36 2.57 26.62
C PHE A 398 -20.62 3.21 25.45
N ILE A 399 -20.36 4.51 25.54
CA ILE A 399 -19.61 5.27 24.54
C ILE A 399 -18.30 5.72 25.19
N THR A 400 -17.19 5.50 24.48
CA THR A 400 -15.89 6.00 24.92
C THR A 400 -15.68 7.41 24.37
N THR A 401 -15.56 8.40 25.26
CA THR A 401 -15.40 9.81 24.89
C THR A 401 -14.18 10.40 25.58
N LYS A 402 -13.57 11.39 24.92
CA LYS A 402 -12.51 12.21 25.52
C LYS A 402 -13.18 13.37 26.23
N LYS A 403 -13.06 13.41 27.56
CA LYS A 403 -13.66 14.44 28.42
C LYS A 403 -12.56 15.36 28.95
N GLU A 404 -12.90 16.64 29.08
CA GLU A 404 -12.13 17.60 29.86
C GLU A 404 -12.71 17.66 31.27
N GLU A 405 -11.86 17.46 32.26
CA GLU A 405 -12.17 17.53 33.67
C GLU A 405 -11.41 18.70 34.27
N SER A 406 -12.10 19.49 35.09
CA SER A 406 -11.54 20.65 35.77
C SER A 406 -11.62 20.38 37.28
N GLY A 407 -10.50 20.55 37.97
CA GLY A 407 -10.37 20.34 39.41
C GLY A 407 -9.14 21.06 39.95
N TYR A 408 -8.71 20.69 41.15
CA TYR A 408 -7.51 21.23 41.77
C TYR A 408 -6.26 20.43 41.35
N LEU A 409 -5.08 20.99 41.59
CA LEU A 409 -3.81 20.29 41.35
C LEU A 409 -3.73 19.00 42.18
N SER A 410 -4.26 19.00 43.41
CA SER A 410 -4.40 17.81 44.26
C SER A 410 -5.17 16.69 43.56
N ASP A 411 -6.27 17.01 42.87
CA ASP A 411 -7.11 16.04 42.17
C ASP A 411 -6.36 15.40 40.98
N LEU A 412 -5.58 16.21 40.25
CA LEU A 412 -4.74 15.72 39.16
C LEU A 412 -3.62 14.79 39.67
N VAL A 413 -3.02 15.12 40.81
CA VAL A 413 -1.98 14.30 41.45
C VAL A 413 -2.58 13.00 41.98
N GLN A 414 -3.73 13.04 42.62
CA GLN A 414 -4.44 11.83 43.06
C GLN A 414 -4.79 10.94 41.87
N SER A 415 -5.30 11.52 40.78
CA SER A 415 -5.58 10.79 39.54
C SER A 415 -4.33 10.13 38.95
N PHE A 416 -3.17 10.79 39.07
CA PHE A 416 -1.89 10.21 38.69
C PHE A 416 -1.51 9.02 39.59
N GLN A 417 -1.62 9.17 40.92
CA GLN A 417 -1.35 8.09 41.88
C GLN A 417 -2.24 6.86 41.64
N ASP A 418 -3.54 7.07 41.42
CA ASP A 418 -4.50 5.99 41.16
C ASP A 418 -4.22 5.26 39.84
N GLN A 419 -3.55 5.92 38.89
CA GLN A 419 -3.19 5.37 37.59
C GLN A 419 -1.84 4.66 37.60
N ILE A 420 -0.88 5.04 38.45
CA ILE A 420 0.47 4.47 38.48
C ILE A 420 0.45 2.94 38.63
N PRO A 421 -0.20 2.33 39.64
CA PRO A 421 -0.18 0.88 39.81
C PRO A 421 -0.76 0.14 38.60
N LYS A 422 -1.85 0.67 38.04
CA LYS A 422 -2.51 0.11 36.85
C LYS A 422 -1.61 0.19 35.62
N PHE A 423 -0.95 1.33 35.44
CA PHE A 423 -0.03 1.57 34.32
C PHE A 423 1.24 0.71 34.44
N LYS A 424 1.85 0.59 35.63
CA LYS A 424 3.02 -0.27 35.87
C LYS A 424 2.72 -1.73 35.50
N ARG A 425 1.62 -2.29 36.01
CA ARG A 425 1.19 -3.66 35.69
C ARG A 425 0.95 -3.84 34.19
N HIS A 426 0.19 -2.93 33.58
CA HIS A 426 -0.11 -2.98 32.14
C HIS A 426 1.15 -2.88 31.27
N PHE A 427 2.10 -2.02 31.64
CA PHE A 427 3.38 -1.86 30.95
C PHE A 427 4.24 -3.13 31.03
N TYR A 428 4.35 -3.74 32.22
CA TYR A 428 5.08 -4.99 32.42
C TYR A 428 4.45 -6.13 31.60
N ASN A 429 3.13 -6.31 31.71
CA ASN A 429 2.40 -7.36 30.99
C ASN A 429 2.58 -7.23 29.48
N MET A 430 2.37 -6.03 28.93
CA MET A 430 2.58 -5.76 27.51
C MET A 430 3.99 -6.21 27.08
N LYS A 431 5.02 -5.74 27.79
CA LYS A 431 6.41 -6.07 27.48
C LYS A 431 6.67 -7.58 27.57
N ASN A 432 6.22 -8.22 28.65
CA ASN A 432 6.43 -9.65 28.87
C ASN A 432 5.72 -10.49 27.80
N GLN A 433 4.47 -10.16 27.46
CA GLN A 433 3.71 -10.89 26.44
C GLN A 433 4.37 -10.83 25.07
N PHE A 434 4.86 -9.67 24.65
CA PHE A 434 5.62 -9.55 23.40
C PHE A 434 6.96 -10.28 23.44
N LEU A 435 7.66 -10.23 24.58
CA LEU A 435 8.92 -10.99 24.75
C LEU A 435 8.66 -12.49 24.68
N HIS A 436 7.61 -12.99 25.34
CA HIS A 436 7.21 -14.39 25.30
C HIS A 436 6.87 -14.82 23.88
N TYR A 437 6.00 -14.08 23.18
CA TYR A 437 5.66 -14.33 21.77
C TYR A 437 6.90 -14.41 20.88
N ARG A 438 7.84 -13.46 21.04
CA ARG A 438 9.09 -13.42 20.28
C ARG A 438 10.00 -14.61 20.59
N ASN A 439 10.09 -15.02 21.84
CA ASN A 439 10.93 -16.15 22.26
C ASN A 439 10.37 -17.47 21.71
N ILE A 440 9.06 -17.73 21.86
CA ILE A 440 8.42 -18.92 21.28
C ILE A 440 8.56 -18.94 19.75
N HIS A 441 8.41 -17.80 19.09
CA HIS A 441 8.62 -17.73 17.63
C HIS A 441 10.08 -17.99 17.23
N ARG A 442 11.07 -17.57 18.04
CA ARG A 442 12.49 -17.79 17.73
C ARG A 442 12.91 -19.25 17.98
N ASP A 443 12.38 -19.84 19.04
CA ASP A 443 12.83 -21.13 19.57
C ASP A 443 11.83 -22.26 19.22
N LEU A 444 11.05 -22.09 18.15
CA LEU A 444 9.98 -23.01 17.72
C LEU A 444 10.53 -24.34 17.19
N ASN A 445 10.06 -25.45 17.76
CA ASN A 445 10.50 -26.80 17.37
C ASN A 445 9.73 -27.39 16.16
N ASP A 446 10.25 -28.48 15.59
CA ASP A 446 9.61 -29.19 14.45
C ASP A 446 8.27 -29.86 14.82
N LYS A 447 8.02 -30.08 16.11
CA LYS A 447 6.78 -30.65 16.67
C LYS A 447 5.82 -29.59 17.21
N GLU A 448 6.13 -28.31 17.03
CA GLU A 448 5.37 -27.19 17.55
C GLU A 448 4.87 -26.30 16.40
N CYS A 449 3.71 -25.67 16.63
CA CYS A 449 3.28 -24.57 15.78
C CYS A 449 2.69 -23.42 16.61
N ILE A 450 2.73 -22.23 16.03
CA ILE A 450 2.07 -21.05 16.58
C ILE A 450 0.86 -20.72 15.71
N LEU A 451 -0.30 -20.57 16.34
CA LEU A 451 -1.52 -20.11 15.70
C LEU A 451 -1.89 -18.72 16.23
N HIS A 452 -1.54 -17.68 15.48
CA HIS A 452 -1.89 -16.30 15.82
C HIS A 452 -3.20 -15.93 15.11
N VAL A 453 -4.27 -15.70 15.87
CA VAL A 453 -5.63 -15.45 15.35
C VAL A 453 -6.25 -14.18 15.90
N ASP A 454 -7.09 -13.55 15.07
CA ASP A 454 -7.95 -12.44 15.48
C ASP A 454 -9.16 -12.32 14.56
N PHE A 455 -10.25 -11.74 15.08
CA PHE A 455 -11.37 -11.31 14.26
C PHE A 455 -11.06 -9.96 13.63
N ALA A 456 -10.95 -9.96 12.30
CA ALA A 456 -10.98 -8.71 11.58
C ALA A 456 -12.38 -8.09 11.71
N GLU A 457 -12.46 -6.77 11.67
CA GLU A 457 -13.73 -6.06 11.50
C GLU A 457 -14.57 -6.73 10.39
N ASN A 458 -15.90 -6.71 10.49
CA ASN A 458 -16.75 -7.31 9.46
C ASN A 458 -16.54 -6.65 8.09
N TYR A 459 -16.73 -7.41 7.02
CA TYR A 459 -16.83 -6.87 5.68
C TYR A 459 -18.29 -6.53 5.41
N GLN A 460 -18.56 -5.29 5.00
CA GLN A 460 -19.89 -4.92 4.52
C GLN A 460 -20.03 -5.46 3.09
N GLY A 461 -21.04 -6.30 2.86
CA GLY A 461 -21.43 -6.77 1.53
C GLY A 461 -21.70 -5.58 0.61
N LYS A 462 -21.24 -5.70 -0.63
CA LYS A 462 -21.33 -4.64 -1.65
C LYS A 462 -21.77 -5.23 -2.97
N LEU A 463 -22.71 -4.53 -3.60
CA LEU A 463 -23.15 -4.85 -4.95
C LEU A 463 -22.32 -4.09 -5.98
N ASP A 464 -22.23 -4.60 -7.21
CA ASP A 464 -21.56 -3.93 -8.33
C ASP A 464 -22.24 -2.60 -8.70
N SER A 465 -23.55 -2.53 -8.48
CA SER A 465 -24.37 -1.34 -8.64
C SER A 465 -25.40 -1.27 -7.51
N GLU A 466 -25.47 -0.13 -6.82
CA GLU A 466 -26.38 0.10 -5.69
C GLU A 466 -27.33 1.26 -5.99
N ILE A 467 -28.62 1.07 -5.70
CA ILE A 467 -29.61 2.15 -5.70
C ILE A 467 -29.43 3.05 -4.46
N GLN A 468 -29.91 4.30 -4.52
CA GLN A 468 -29.74 5.26 -3.42
C GLN A 468 -30.29 4.76 -2.08
N ALA A 469 -31.37 3.97 -2.07
CA ALA A 469 -31.93 3.38 -0.86
C ALA A 469 -30.98 2.39 -0.16
N MET A 470 -30.13 1.69 -0.93
CA MET A 470 -29.14 0.73 -0.41
C MET A 470 -27.86 1.41 0.10
N HIS A 471 -27.70 2.72 -0.13
CA HIS A 471 -26.51 3.46 0.27
C HIS A 471 -26.42 3.63 1.80
N PHE A 472 -27.55 3.65 2.49
CA PHE A 472 -27.62 3.74 3.96
C PHE A 472 -27.45 2.36 4.58
N GLY A 473 -26.49 2.22 5.50
CA GLY A 473 -25.94 0.93 5.95
C GLY A 473 -26.88 -0.07 6.62
N ALA A 474 -28.17 0.25 6.81
CA ALA A 474 -29.15 -0.67 7.40
C ALA A 474 -29.49 -1.86 6.48
N SER A 475 -29.28 -1.74 5.17
CA SER A 475 -29.61 -2.80 4.19
C SER A 475 -28.39 -3.59 3.71
N LYS A 476 -27.19 -3.34 4.25
CA LYS A 476 -25.97 -4.06 3.84
C LYS A 476 -25.74 -5.27 4.74
N THR A 477 -25.59 -6.43 4.13
CA THR A 477 -25.15 -7.65 4.80
C THR A 477 -23.74 -7.46 5.37
N GLN A 478 -23.44 -8.18 6.45
CA GLN A 478 -22.12 -8.17 7.07
C GLN A 478 -21.56 -9.59 7.04
N ILE A 479 -20.28 -9.69 6.73
CA ILE A 479 -19.55 -10.95 6.65
C ILE A 479 -18.45 -10.92 7.70
N THR A 480 -18.42 -11.94 8.56
CA THR A 480 -17.41 -12.10 9.61
C THR A 480 -16.15 -12.71 9.02
N LEU A 481 -15.00 -12.18 9.42
CA LEU A 481 -13.68 -12.61 8.94
C LEU A 481 -12.80 -12.96 10.14
N HIS A 482 -12.58 -14.25 10.37
CA HIS A 482 -11.63 -14.72 11.37
C HIS A 482 -10.31 -15.04 10.67
N THR A 483 -9.29 -14.24 10.98
CA THR A 483 -8.01 -14.25 10.28
C THR A 483 -6.92 -14.82 11.15
N GLY A 484 -5.92 -15.45 10.53
CA GLY A 484 -4.76 -15.86 11.29
C GLY A 484 -3.58 -16.34 10.48
N ILE A 485 -2.49 -16.57 11.21
CA ILE A 485 -1.23 -17.06 10.68
C ILE A 485 -0.80 -18.27 11.49
N LEU A 486 -0.51 -19.34 10.76
CA LEU A 486 0.14 -20.52 11.27
C LEU A 486 1.64 -20.40 11.02
N TYR A 487 2.44 -20.39 12.07
CA TYR A 487 3.89 -20.50 11.98
C TYR A 487 4.32 -21.91 12.35
N THR A 488 5.19 -22.47 11.52
CA THR A 488 6.00 -23.66 11.77
C THR A 488 7.47 -23.23 11.67
N LYS A 489 8.41 -24.06 12.09
CA LYS A 489 9.84 -23.72 12.11
C LYS A 489 10.36 -23.15 10.80
N ASP A 490 9.99 -23.74 9.66
CA ASP A 490 10.51 -23.35 8.34
C ASP A 490 9.55 -22.53 7.49
N CYS A 491 8.25 -22.52 7.81
CA CYS A 491 7.24 -21.87 6.97
C CYS A 491 6.13 -21.17 7.75
N HIS A 492 5.52 -20.18 7.10
CA HIS A 492 4.31 -19.52 7.60
C HIS A 492 3.19 -19.64 6.57
N LYS A 493 1.98 -19.90 7.04
CA LYS A 493 0.77 -19.99 6.22
C LYS A 493 -0.27 -19.04 6.74
N THR A 494 -0.86 -18.25 5.85
CA THR A 494 -1.93 -17.32 6.18
C THR A 494 -3.28 -17.92 5.83
N PHE A 495 -4.25 -17.80 6.73
CA PHE A 495 -5.61 -18.30 6.51
C PHE A 495 -6.66 -17.25 6.90
N CYS A 496 -7.87 -17.44 6.39
CA CYS A 496 -9.05 -16.71 6.82
C CYS A 496 -10.26 -17.62 6.72
N THR A 497 -11.02 -17.73 7.80
CA THR A 497 -12.32 -18.38 7.80
C THR A 497 -13.40 -17.29 7.71
N VAL A 498 -14.44 -17.55 6.91
CA VAL A 498 -15.43 -16.56 6.49
C VAL A 498 -16.82 -17.12 6.80
N SER A 499 -17.69 -16.31 7.41
CA SER A 499 -19.06 -16.69 7.76
C SER A 499 -20.02 -15.52 7.57
N ASP A 500 -21.28 -15.83 7.24
CA ASP A 500 -22.39 -14.87 7.29
C ASP A 500 -22.93 -14.67 8.71
N SER A 501 -22.57 -15.56 9.65
CA SER A 501 -22.93 -15.42 11.07
C SER A 501 -22.12 -14.29 11.70
N LEU A 502 -22.79 -13.43 12.49
CA LEU A 502 -22.16 -12.35 13.26
C LEU A 502 -21.84 -12.76 14.70
N GLU A 503 -21.97 -14.05 15.01
CA GLU A 503 -21.64 -14.57 16.33
C GLU A 503 -20.12 -14.62 16.56
N HIS A 504 -19.71 -14.18 17.74
CA HIS A 504 -18.31 -14.20 18.17
C HIS A 504 -18.11 -14.98 19.48
N GLY A 505 -19.11 -15.80 19.84
CA GLY A 505 -19.08 -16.62 21.05
C GLY A 505 -18.15 -17.84 20.93
N PRO A 506 -18.03 -18.65 22.00
CA PRO A 506 -17.16 -19.82 22.00
C PRO A 506 -17.46 -20.81 20.87
N ALA A 507 -18.74 -21.08 20.59
CA ALA A 507 -19.12 -22.01 19.52
C ALA A 507 -18.62 -21.51 18.15
N ALA A 508 -18.83 -20.23 17.84
CA ALA A 508 -18.36 -19.62 16.60
C ALA A 508 -16.82 -19.64 16.50
N ILE A 509 -16.10 -19.28 17.58
CA ILE A 509 -14.63 -19.34 17.61
C ILE A 509 -14.13 -20.74 17.22
N TRP A 510 -14.68 -21.79 17.82
CA TRP A 510 -14.26 -23.15 17.53
C TRP A 510 -14.72 -23.65 16.17
N ALA A 511 -15.84 -23.16 15.63
CA ALA A 511 -16.25 -23.43 14.25
C ALA A 511 -15.22 -22.87 13.26
N HIS A 512 -14.72 -21.67 13.54
CA HIS A 512 -13.66 -21.05 12.76
C HIS A 512 -12.29 -21.75 12.93
N LEU A 513 -11.99 -22.35 14.09
CA LEU A 513 -10.71 -23.00 14.36
C LEU A 513 -10.63 -24.47 13.92
N LEU A 514 -11.71 -25.24 14.03
CA LEU A 514 -11.69 -26.68 13.76
C LEU A 514 -11.22 -27.06 12.34
N PRO A 515 -11.67 -26.40 11.26
CA PRO A 515 -11.16 -26.68 9.91
C PRO A 515 -9.65 -26.44 9.80
N LEU A 516 -9.14 -25.41 10.48
CA LEU A 516 -7.71 -25.09 10.50
C LEU A 516 -6.92 -26.18 11.23
N LEU A 517 -7.40 -26.63 12.40
CA LEU A 517 -6.74 -27.67 13.17
C LEU A 517 -6.75 -29.02 12.42
N LYS A 518 -7.86 -29.36 11.75
CA LYS A 518 -7.94 -30.53 10.86
C LYS A 518 -6.93 -30.45 9.71
N ASP A 519 -6.76 -29.29 9.12
CA ASP A 519 -5.80 -29.08 8.05
C ASP A 519 -4.35 -29.11 8.55
N VAL A 520 -4.06 -28.56 9.73
CA VAL A 520 -2.75 -28.71 10.39
C VAL A 520 -2.44 -30.20 10.60
N ARG A 521 -3.42 -31.00 11.04
CA ARG A 521 -3.25 -32.44 11.20
C ARG A 521 -2.95 -33.18 9.90
N LYS A 522 -3.60 -32.78 8.80
CA LYS A 522 -3.35 -33.38 7.48
C LYS A 522 -1.98 -33.00 6.92
N GLU A 523 -1.59 -31.74 7.04
CA GLU A 523 -0.38 -31.22 6.40
C GLU A 523 0.90 -31.48 7.22
N ALA A 524 0.79 -31.54 8.54
CA ALA A 524 1.92 -31.71 9.46
C ALA A 524 1.53 -32.62 10.65
N PRO A 525 1.44 -33.94 10.43
CA PRO A 525 1.02 -34.89 11.47
C PRO A 525 2.02 -35.02 12.64
N SER A 526 3.27 -34.58 12.46
CA SER A 526 4.33 -34.62 13.48
C SER A 526 4.18 -33.57 14.59
N ILE A 527 3.33 -32.56 14.40
CA ILE A 527 3.10 -31.53 15.41
C ILE A 527 2.40 -32.18 16.61
N ASP A 528 2.83 -31.93 17.83
CA ASP A 528 2.14 -32.40 19.04
C ASP A 528 1.64 -31.24 19.91
N THR A 529 2.24 -30.06 19.73
CA THR A 529 2.03 -28.87 20.55
C THR A 529 1.52 -27.69 19.72
N ILE A 530 0.49 -27.00 20.21
CA ILE A 530 -0.01 -25.75 19.60
C ILE A 530 0.08 -24.59 20.59
N HIS A 531 0.68 -23.49 20.15
CA HIS A 531 0.68 -22.20 20.83
C HIS A 531 -0.29 -21.22 20.16
N PHE A 532 -1.46 -21.00 20.75
CA PHE A 532 -2.42 -20.00 20.32
C PHE A 532 -2.01 -18.61 20.83
N TYR A 533 -2.17 -17.61 19.97
CA TYR A 533 -2.03 -16.19 20.33
C TYR A 533 -3.22 -15.40 19.81
N SER A 534 -3.86 -14.63 20.68
CA SER A 534 -4.99 -13.76 20.33
C SER A 534 -5.03 -12.51 21.21
N ASP A 535 -5.89 -11.55 20.86
CA ASP A 535 -6.30 -10.54 21.84
C ASP A 535 -7.15 -11.21 22.95
N GLY A 536 -7.28 -10.54 24.09
CA GLY A 536 -7.96 -11.04 25.29
C GLY A 536 -9.34 -10.43 25.62
N PRO A 537 -10.19 -9.96 24.69
CA PRO A 537 -11.49 -9.45 25.07
C PRO A 537 -12.34 -10.59 25.66
N THR A 538 -12.98 -10.30 26.80
CA THR A 538 -13.79 -11.31 27.52
C THR A 538 -15.11 -11.63 26.86
N SER A 539 -15.53 -10.84 25.88
CA SER A 539 -16.65 -11.16 25.00
C SER A 539 -16.32 -12.25 23.98
N GLN A 540 -15.03 -12.57 23.76
CA GLN A 540 -14.57 -13.49 22.71
C GLN A 540 -13.59 -14.54 23.27
N TYR A 541 -12.28 -14.35 23.15
CA TYR A 541 -11.31 -15.42 23.42
C TYR A 541 -11.08 -15.68 24.91
N ARG A 542 -11.23 -14.68 25.79
CA ARG A 542 -10.93 -14.81 27.23
C ARG A 542 -12.21 -15.05 28.05
N GLN A 543 -12.82 -16.21 27.89
CA GLN A 543 -14.05 -16.57 28.60
C GLN A 543 -14.17 -18.07 28.90
N LYS A 544 -15.02 -18.42 29.87
CA LYS A 544 -15.20 -19.78 30.38
C LYS A 544 -15.53 -20.82 29.31
N GLY A 545 -16.37 -20.48 28.33
CA GLY A 545 -16.73 -21.41 27.25
C GLY A 545 -15.56 -21.71 26.31
N ASN A 546 -14.73 -20.69 26.02
CA ASN A 546 -13.54 -20.89 25.20
C ASN A 546 -12.49 -21.74 25.93
N PHE A 547 -12.29 -21.51 27.23
CA PHE A 547 -11.40 -22.33 28.07
C PHE A 547 -11.81 -23.81 28.09
N TYR A 548 -13.10 -24.08 28.21
CA TYR A 548 -13.62 -25.46 28.16
C TYR A 548 -13.29 -26.14 26.82
N HIS A 549 -13.61 -25.50 25.70
CA HIS A 549 -13.33 -26.06 24.38
C HIS A 549 -11.84 -26.18 24.09
N PHE A 550 -11.04 -25.21 24.54
CA PHE A 550 -9.57 -25.27 24.48
C PHE A 550 -9.03 -26.52 25.17
N SER A 551 -9.53 -26.83 26.37
CA SER A 551 -9.11 -28.01 27.12
C SER A 551 -9.73 -29.33 26.62
N SER A 552 -10.51 -29.35 25.54
CA SER A 552 -11.20 -30.57 25.09
C SER A 552 -11.08 -30.85 23.59
N LEU A 553 -11.48 -29.92 22.72
CA LEU A 553 -11.59 -30.15 21.28
C LEU A 553 -10.25 -30.46 20.58
N PRO A 554 -9.12 -29.80 20.88
CA PRO A 554 -7.86 -30.15 20.23
C PRO A 554 -7.39 -31.57 20.58
N PHE A 555 -7.68 -32.08 21.78
CA PHE A 555 -7.30 -33.45 22.15
C PHE A 555 -8.03 -34.51 21.31
N THR A 556 -9.26 -34.24 20.87
CA THR A 556 -9.98 -35.16 19.96
C THR A 556 -9.34 -35.25 18.57
N LEU A 557 -8.54 -34.24 18.20
CA LEU A 557 -7.73 -34.21 16.98
C LEU A 557 -6.30 -34.74 17.20
N GLY A 558 -5.99 -35.27 18.39
CA GLY A 558 -4.70 -35.89 18.73
C GLY A 558 -3.58 -34.90 19.06
N PHE A 559 -3.88 -33.65 19.44
CA PHE A 559 -2.87 -32.75 20.04
C PHE A 559 -2.63 -33.14 21.51
N LYS A 560 -1.37 -33.00 21.99
CA LYS A 560 -0.97 -33.42 23.34
C LYS A 560 -0.76 -32.24 24.28
N HIS A 561 -0.20 -31.15 23.76
CA HIS A 561 0.11 -29.97 24.57
C HIS A 561 -0.48 -28.73 23.93
N LEU A 562 -1.17 -27.94 24.73
CA LEU A 562 -1.88 -26.75 24.28
C LEU A 562 -1.50 -25.58 25.17
N ASP A 563 -1.20 -24.45 24.55
CA ASP A 563 -0.86 -23.21 25.23
C ASP A 563 -1.58 -22.05 24.52
N TRP A 564 -2.39 -21.28 25.24
CA TRP A 564 -3.08 -20.11 24.72
C TRP A 564 -2.62 -18.86 25.46
N ASN A 565 -2.01 -17.95 24.72
CA ASN A 565 -1.48 -16.70 25.21
C ASN A 565 -2.32 -15.52 24.72
N TYR A 566 -2.58 -14.57 25.62
CA TYR A 566 -3.34 -13.36 25.34
C TYR A 566 -2.41 -12.15 25.37
N PHE A 567 -2.49 -11.32 24.34
CA PHE A 567 -1.84 -10.02 24.37
C PHE A 567 -2.52 -9.09 25.37
N GLU A 568 -1.74 -8.15 25.90
CA GLU A 568 -2.25 -7.13 26.82
C GLU A 568 -3.21 -6.19 26.09
N SER A 569 -4.27 -5.76 26.78
CA SER A 569 -5.42 -5.09 26.15
C SER A 569 -5.02 -3.80 25.40
N GLY A 570 -5.46 -3.69 24.14
CA GLY A 570 -5.11 -2.56 23.28
C GLY A 570 -3.73 -2.66 22.61
N HIS A 571 -3.02 -3.79 22.77
CA HIS A 571 -1.74 -4.07 22.12
C HIS A 571 -1.74 -5.36 21.29
N GLY A 572 -2.84 -6.10 21.19
CA GLY A 572 -2.94 -7.35 20.42
C GLY A 572 -2.91 -7.21 18.90
N LYS A 573 -2.69 -6.01 18.36
CA LYS A 573 -2.67 -5.78 16.91
C LYS A 573 -1.49 -6.49 16.26
N GLY A 574 -1.77 -7.26 15.22
CA GLY A 574 -0.81 -8.20 14.69
C GLY A 574 -0.91 -8.42 13.19
N ALA A 575 -0.24 -9.50 12.76
CA ALA A 575 -0.27 -9.94 11.38
C ALA A 575 -1.69 -10.38 10.89
N PRO A 576 -2.58 -10.96 11.73
CA PRO A 576 -3.96 -11.25 11.35
C PRO A 576 -4.74 -10.04 10.82
N ASP A 577 -4.62 -8.87 11.46
CA ASP A 577 -5.23 -7.61 11.00
C ASP A 577 -4.85 -7.28 9.55
N GLY A 578 -3.58 -7.52 9.19
CA GLY A 578 -3.04 -7.28 7.86
C GLY A 578 -3.70 -8.16 6.79
N ILE A 579 -4.04 -9.40 7.14
CA ILE A 579 -4.72 -10.38 6.27
C ILE A 579 -6.16 -9.94 6.02
N GLY A 580 -6.92 -9.62 7.07
CA GLY A 580 -8.27 -9.05 6.92
C GLY A 580 -8.24 -7.71 6.17
N GLY A 581 -7.15 -6.95 6.31
CA GLY A 581 -6.83 -5.80 5.47
C GLY A 581 -6.71 -6.12 3.98
N ALA A 582 -5.91 -7.13 3.64
CA ALA A 582 -5.65 -7.55 2.27
C ALA A 582 -6.88 -8.14 1.58
N LEU A 583 -7.60 -9.05 2.24
CA LEU A 583 -8.77 -9.73 1.67
C LEU A 583 -9.90 -8.74 1.36
N LYS A 584 -10.28 -7.88 2.32
CA LYS A 584 -11.32 -6.87 2.08
C LYS A 584 -10.97 -5.92 0.93
N ARG A 585 -9.70 -5.57 0.75
CA ARG A 585 -9.26 -4.75 -0.41
C ARG A 585 -9.43 -5.50 -1.72
N ARG A 586 -9.08 -6.78 -1.74
CA ARG A 586 -9.22 -7.60 -2.93
C ARG A 586 -10.69 -7.78 -3.30
N ALA A 587 -11.56 -8.00 -2.31
CA ALA A 587 -13.00 -8.03 -2.49
C ALA A 587 -13.52 -6.68 -3.05
N ASP A 588 -13.11 -5.56 -2.47
CA ASP A 588 -13.44 -4.22 -2.99
C ASP A 588 -12.95 -4.00 -4.44
N ASP A 589 -11.79 -4.53 -4.81
CA ASP A 589 -11.27 -4.47 -6.19
C ASP A 589 -12.19 -5.23 -7.15
N ILE A 590 -12.66 -6.42 -6.75
CA ILE A 590 -13.56 -7.28 -7.54
C ILE A 590 -14.91 -6.58 -7.72
N VAL A 591 -15.47 -6.00 -6.65
CA VAL A 591 -16.72 -5.23 -6.71
C VAL A 591 -16.61 -4.06 -7.68
N ARG A 592 -15.51 -3.32 -7.63
CA ARG A 592 -15.26 -2.20 -8.57
C ARG A 592 -15.12 -2.63 -10.02
N CYS A 593 -14.83 -3.90 -10.28
CA CYS A 593 -14.77 -4.46 -11.63
C CYS A 593 -16.13 -4.97 -12.13
N GLY A 594 -17.22 -4.76 -11.39
CA GLY A 594 -18.58 -5.09 -11.81
C GLY A 594 -19.09 -6.43 -11.28
N THR A 595 -18.56 -6.92 -10.15
CA THR A 595 -18.99 -8.20 -9.56
C THR A 595 -19.46 -8.03 -8.11
N SER A 596 -20.73 -8.28 -7.85
CA SER A 596 -21.31 -8.22 -6.50
C SER A 596 -20.69 -9.25 -5.54
N ILE A 597 -20.45 -8.85 -4.28
CA ILE A 597 -20.07 -9.73 -3.17
C ILE A 597 -20.96 -9.39 -1.97
N ALA A 598 -22.02 -10.19 -1.79
CA ALA A 598 -23.05 -9.95 -0.77
C ALA A 598 -23.00 -10.94 0.41
N ASP A 599 -22.42 -12.12 0.22
CA ASP A 599 -22.42 -13.21 1.19
C ASP A 599 -21.03 -13.88 1.28
N ALA A 600 -20.83 -14.67 2.33
CA ALA A 600 -19.58 -15.35 2.64
C ALA A 600 -19.15 -16.33 1.53
N ALA A 601 -20.10 -17.07 0.94
CA ALA A 601 -19.80 -18.04 -0.11
C ALA A 601 -19.28 -17.35 -1.38
N THR A 602 -19.95 -16.28 -1.81
CA THR A 602 -19.49 -15.44 -2.91
C THR A 602 -18.14 -14.78 -2.60
N PHE A 603 -17.93 -14.33 -1.36
CA PHE A 603 -16.66 -13.76 -0.92
C PHE A 603 -15.50 -14.75 -1.09
N VAL A 604 -15.67 -15.99 -0.63
CA VAL A 604 -14.66 -17.06 -0.75
C VAL A 604 -14.42 -17.40 -2.23
N SER A 605 -15.47 -17.76 -2.97
CA SER A 605 -15.39 -18.17 -4.37
C SER A 605 -14.66 -17.12 -5.24
N LYS A 606 -15.02 -15.84 -5.10
CA LYS A 606 -14.40 -14.76 -5.90
C LYS A 606 -12.95 -14.47 -5.52
N LEU A 607 -12.57 -14.69 -4.27
CA LEU A 607 -11.17 -14.55 -3.85
C LEU A 607 -10.31 -15.74 -4.27
N GLU A 608 -10.88 -16.94 -4.34
CA GLU A 608 -10.21 -18.13 -4.89
C GLU A 608 -10.00 -18.00 -6.40
N GLU A 609 -11.03 -17.59 -7.16
CA GLU A 609 -10.91 -17.26 -8.60
C GLU A 609 -9.81 -16.20 -8.84
N ALA A 610 -9.71 -15.24 -7.93
CA ALA A 610 -8.71 -14.18 -7.94
C ALA A 610 -7.29 -14.62 -7.54
N LYS A 611 -7.08 -15.91 -7.22
CA LYS A 611 -5.81 -16.54 -6.82
C LYS A 611 -5.13 -15.85 -5.64
N THR A 612 -5.86 -15.64 -4.54
CA THR A 612 -5.24 -15.13 -3.31
C THR A 612 -4.26 -16.13 -2.69
N SER A 613 -3.22 -15.63 -2.03
CA SER A 613 -2.25 -16.46 -1.31
C SER A 613 -2.73 -16.93 0.06
N VAL A 614 -3.91 -16.47 0.50
CA VAL A 614 -4.48 -16.77 1.81
C VAL A 614 -5.42 -17.96 1.64
N LYS A 615 -5.28 -18.98 2.48
CA LYS A 615 -6.18 -20.13 2.47
C LYS A 615 -7.54 -19.73 3.05
N LEU A 616 -8.61 -19.96 2.30
CA LEU A 616 -9.97 -19.57 2.69
C LEU A 616 -10.78 -20.78 3.11
N PHE A 617 -11.62 -20.61 4.13
CA PHE A 617 -12.59 -21.62 4.56
C PHE A 617 -13.94 -20.95 4.74
N LEU A 618 -14.98 -21.56 4.20
CA LEU A 618 -16.36 -21.15 4.44
C LEU A 618 -16.89 -21.87 5.68
N ILE A 619 -17.46 -21.11 6.62
CA ILE A 619 -18.11 -21.64 7.83
C ILE A 619 -19.60 -21.31 7.72
N ASN A 620 -20.44 -22.33 7.83
CA ASN A 620 -21.89 -22.17 7.78
C ASN A 620 -22.45 -22.14 9.21
N GLU A 621 -23.69 -21.65 9.35
CA GLU A 621 -24.41 -21.63 10.62
C GLU A 621 -24.51 -23.03 11.25
N ASN A 622 -24.67 -24.07 10.42
CA ASN A 622 -24.73 -25.46 10.86
C ASN A 622 -23.45 -25.91 11.59
N ASP A 623 -22.28 -25.40 11.17
CA ASP A 623 -21.00 -25.72 11.80
C ASP A 623 -20.91 -25.10 13.21
N ILE A 624 -21.45 -23.90 13.38
CA ILE A 624 -21.52 -23.20 14.68
C ILE A 624 -22.49 -23.94 15.61
N GLN A 625 -23.70 -24.24 15.12
CA GLN A 625 -24.71 -24.97 15.88
C GLN A 625 -24.26 -26.37 16.29
N ALA A 626 -23.45 -27.06 15.46
CA ALA A 626 -22.90 -28.37 15.80
C ALA A 626 -22.01 -28.30 17.06
N ILE A 627 -21.24 -27.22 17.22
CA ILE A 627 -20.37 -27.02 18.38
C ILE A 627 -21.17 -26.59 19.60
N GLU A 628 -22.17 -25.71 19.42
CA GLU A 628 -23.04 -25.29 20.50
C GLU A 628 -23.79 -26.47 21.15
N LYS A 629 -24.19 -27.46 20.33
CA LYS A 629 -24.81 -28.71 20.80
C LYS A 629 -23.88 -29.57 21.66
N LEU A 630 -22.55 -29.40 21.59
CA LEU A 630 -21.60 -30.21 22.37
C LEU A 630 -21.70 -29.97 23.88
N LYS A 631 -22.07 -28.75 24.32
CA LYS A 631 -22.36 -28.48 25.75
C LYS A 631 -23.06 -27.14 25.96
N LYS A 632 -24.05 -27.10 26.86
CA LYS A 632 -24.65 -25.85 27.35
C LYS A 632 -23.69 -25.11 28.31
N PHE A 633 -23.09 -24.03 27.84
CA PHE A 633 -22.12 -23.20 28.58
C PHE A 633 -22.65 -22.58 29.89
N SER A 634 -23.97 -22.53 30.06
CA SER A 634 -24.62 -22.03 31.28
C SER A 634 -24.24 -22.85 32.51
N SER A 635 -23.92 -24.13 32.33
CA SER A 635 -23.56 -25.06 33.41
C SER A 635 -22.08 -25.05 33.82
N LEU A 636 -21.24 -24.20 33.20
CA LEU A 636 -19.81 -24.13 33.50
C LEU A 636 -19.52 -23.08 34.56
N ASP A 637 -18.69 -23.45 35.53
CA ASP A 637 -18.17 -22.53 36.54
C ASP A 637 -17.22 -21.51 35.90
N PRO A 638 -17.26 -20.24 36.33
CA PRO A 638 -16.31 -19.24 35.88
C PRO A 638 -14.92 -19.53 36.44
N VAL A 639 -13.89 -19.41 35.61
CA VAL A 639 -12.50 -19.55 36.06
C VAL A 639 -12.11 -18.33 36.90
N PRO A 640 -11.60 -18.53 38.14
CA PRO A 640 -11.21 -17.42 39.00
C PRO A 640 -10.20 -16.49 38.34
N GLY A 641 -10.36 -15.18 38.54
CA GLY A 641 -9.41 -14.20 38.03
C GLY A 641 -9.35 -14.07 36.50
N THR A 642 -10.36 -14.52 35.75
CA THR A 642 -10.37 -14.52 34.26
C THR A 642 -9.82 -13.23 33.62
N MET A 643 -10.13 -12.05 34.17
CA MET A 643 -9.66 -10.76 33.64
C MET A 643 -8.13 -10.53 33.74
N ARG A 644 -7.46 -11.23 34.65
CA ARG A 644 -6.00 -11.14 34.87
C ARG A 644 -5.23 -12.18 34.06
N ILE A 645 -5.90 -13.21 33.56
CA ILE A 645 -5.27 -14.32 32.85
C ILE A 645 -4.70 -13.83 31.52
N HIS A 646 -3.43 -14.17 31.29
CA HIS A 646 -2.78 -13.99 29.99
C HIS A 646 -2.18 -15.28 29.41
N GLN A 647 -2.10 -16.36 30.19
CA GLN A 647 -1.69 -17.67 29.69
C GLN A 647 -2.61 -18.76 30.22
N VAL A 648 -2.97 -19.68 29.35
CA VAL A 648 -3.76 -20.86 29.66
C VAL A 648 -3.11 -22.08 29.02
N ILE A 649 -2.83 -23.12 29.80
CA ILE A 649 -2.10 -24.32 29.36
C ILE A 649 -2.99 -25.53 29.63
N SER A 650 -3.01 -26.49 28.71
CA SER A 650 -3.70 -27.76 28.89
C SER A 650 -2.87 -28.90 28.30
N GLU A 651 -2.66 -29.95 29.09
CA GLU A 651 -1.91 -31.15 28.69
C GLU A 651 -2.74 -32.43 28.80
N SER A 652 -3.89 -32.34 29.47
CA SER A 652 -4.86 -33.42 29.56
C SER A 652 -6.27 -32.85 29.39
N PRO A 653 -7.19 -33.62 28.79
CA PRO A 653 -8.57 -33.18 28.60
C PRO A 653 -9.20 -32.64 29.88
N HIS A 654 -9.94 -31.53 29.77
CA HIS A 654 -10.69 -30.85 30.83
C HIS A 654 -9.86 -30.32 32.01
N THR A 655 -8.52 -30.47 31.97
CA THR A 655 -7.62 -29.91 32.97
C THR A 655 -6.88 -28.74 32.37
N MET A 656 -6.86 -27.63 33.11
CA MET A 656 -6.31 -26.38 32.65
C MET A 656 -5.46 -25.73 33.74
N TYR A 657 -4.32 -25.18 33.33
CA TYR A 657 -3.49 -24.33 34.16
C TYR A 657 -3.55 -22.91 33.64
N TYR A 658 -3.51 -21.91 34.51
CA TYR A 658 -3.56 -20.51 34.09
C TYR A 658 -2.62 -19.63 34.89
N ARG A 659 -2.15 -18.56 34.24
CA ARG A 659 -1.21 -17.59 34.81
C ARG A 659 -1.64 -16.17 34.47
N ASP A 660 -1.30 -15.26 35.37
CA ASP A 660 -1.47 -13.82 35.17
C ASP A 660 -0.59 -13.27 34.04
N VAL A 661 0.56 -13.90 33.80
CA VAL A 661 1.56 -13.46 32.83
C VAL A 661 2.20 -14.69 32.19
N SER A 662 2.45 -14.63 30.88
CA SER A 662 2.97 -15.77 30.13
C SER A 662 4.42 -16.07 30.46
N CYS A 663 4.73 -17.36 30.58
CA CYS A 663 6.06 -17.84 30.90
C CYS A 663 6.33 -19.15 30.16
N SER A 664 7.57 -19.34 29.74
CA SER A 664 8.03 -20.54 29.03
C SER A 664 8.36 -21.72 29.96
N CYS A 665 8.28 -21.53 31.29
CA CYS A 665 8.54 -22.61 32.25
C CYS A 665 7.42 -23.66 32.21
N THR A 666 7.81 -24.94 32.22
CA THR A 666 6.93 -26.09 32.40
C THR A 666 6.15 -25.99 33.70
N HIS A 667 4.87 -26.38 33.69
CA HIS A 667 3.99 -26.31 34.86
C HIS A 667 4.42 -27.25 36.01
N ILE A 668 5.25 -28.26 35.72
CA ILE A 668 5.82 -29.24 36.68
C ILE A 668 6.91 -28.62 37.57
N SER A 669 7.55 -27.53 37.11
CA SER A 669 8.56 -26.79 37.88
C SER A 669 8.04 -25.38 38.13
N PRO A 670 7.51 -25.06 39.33
CA PRO A 670 6.99 -23.73 39.61
C PRO A 670 8.09 -22.69 39.35
N CYS A 671 7.83 -21.80 38.39
CA CYS A 671 8.70 -20.66 38.15
C CYS A 671 8.64 -19.79 39.40
N LYS A 672 9.78 -19.57 40.08
CA LYS A 672 9.87 -18.69 41.27
C LYS A 672 9.24 -17.29 41.06
N ASN A 673 9.05 -16.89 39.80
CA ASN A 673 8.56 -15.56 39.44
C ASN A 673 7.08 -15.53 38.96
N HIS A 674 6.44 -16.68 38.71
CA HIS A 674 5.10 -16.73 38.14
C HIS A 674 4.26 -17.86 38.73
N GLU A 675 3.28 -17.50 39.58
CA GLU A 675 2.26 -18.43 40.10
C GLU A 675 1.47 -19.08 38.97
N CYS A 676 1.19 -20.38 39.13
CA CYS A 676 0.48 -21.20 38.17
C CYS A 676 -0.68 -21.90 38.87
N ASN A 677 -1.91 -21.49 38.55
CA ASN A 677 -3.12 -22.00 39.17
C ASN A 677 -3.70 -23.14 38.34
N ARG A 678 -4.31 -24.13 39.00
CA ARG A 678 -4.99 -25.27 38.34
C ARG A 678 -6.50 -25.09 38.41
N PHE A 679 -7.19 -25.44 37.32
CA PHE A 679 -8.64 -25.50 37.23
C PHE A 679 -9.06 -26.77 36.48
N MET A 680 -10.12 -27.42 36.95
CA MET A 680 -10.66 -28.62 36.31
C MET A 680 -12.12 -28.39 35.95
N PHE A 681 -12.48 -28.67 34.70
CA PHE A 681 -13.86 -28.64 34.26
C PHE A 681 -14.56 -29.97 34.58
N PRO A 682 -15.87 -29.96 34.91
CA PRO A 682 -16.61 -31.17 35.18
C PRO A 682 -16.73 -32.04 33.92
N GLU A 683 -16.22 -33.27 34.00
CA GLU A 683 -16.42 -34.31 32.99
C GLU A 683 -17.89 -34.73 32.97
N LYS A 684 -18.56 -34.56 31.84
CA LYS A 684 -19.73 -35.38 31.51
C LYS A 684 -19.34 -36.22 30.30
N ARG A 685 -19.42 -37.54 30.45
CA ARG A 685 -19.21 -38.54 29.39
C ARG A 685 -20.24 -38.34 28.26
N SER A 686 -20.03 -37.38 27.37
CA SER A 686 -20.76 -37.32 26.10
C SER A 686 -19.93 -38.04 25.04
N ARG A 687 -20.25 -39.32 24.82
CA ARG A 687 -19.81 -40.07 23.64
C ARG A 687 -20.47 -39.46 22.40
N VAL A 688 -19.88 -38.42 21.82
CA VAL A 688 -20.22 -37.98 20.47
C VAL A 688 -18.95 -38.10 19.65
N LYS A 689 -18.91 -39.13 18.79
CA LYS A 689 -17.91 -39.24 17.73
C LYS A 689 -18.17 -38.08 16.76
N LEU A 690 -17.19 -37.18 16.63
CA LEU A 690 -17.15 -36.10 15.65
C LEU A 690 -16.66 -36.60 14.28
#